data_AF-A0A410UFE0-F1
#
_entry.id   AF-A0A410UFE0-F1
#
_cell.length_a   1.000
_cell.length_b   1.000
_cell.length_c   1.000
_cell.angle_alpha   90.00
_cell.angle_beta   90.00
_cell.angle_gamma   90.00
#
_symmetry.space_group_name_H-M   'P 1'
#
loop_
_entity.id
_entity.type
_entity.pdbx_description
1 polymer ?
#
loop_
_entity_poly.entity_id
_entity_poly.type
_entity_poly.pdbx_seq_one_letter_code
_entity_poly.pdbx_strand_id
1 'polypeptide(L)'
;MRRTVIALLIALSFCGAGEAVCASTTMQVTADAASLLNQARAAREAGKRIEALAYCQEALARWPDNPEARQLNVTLLSELGASTRAMELGITLPSAKDPAVRDRLIADYDAHLVHWARGEPADAHHPYTEADQAAAQIQRLANDPSVPADIRLRATLDMLVVLDQADRADDVLAHYAELKKQGVSLPPYAEQVVADAMMQRHDARDAVPLYEDSIRRDPGPYDPIENDPRIGLAYAYLEDGRMHDALSSIHALADSEARWLHLRNVRGNTQNQRKVDADTSAAVVETDEGLLKTAYDRLAAMSAEAPGNADIRRELAMAELERGWPRRAMDTLRIADTLDERDADAALDQATAHQALYDFAAEESNLAQAQEEAGRSGRVQDAQAAWDRYRGWQFDLTHDNGWGNNPDYGDRDEETQATLASPLIDNHWRVLALAQYASASLPEGEVSRERAGLGVEGYLHALQFYLEALPSADRFVKRTDVAAGFNWAISDHWSWSTDWSSASNDVPLRAQYYGISGNSVSTAVQWRASELTSTRLALYRDCFSDGNLREGWLADFVQRLHTAPNLTLDGGVEIGGSHNSDIDRPYFNPRDDHSYALTGSLQNLFNQYADRSWTQRIDLAVGGYQELHYGTGLMVSARYGQIFQPHLGLRFGWGVSWHYQPYDGRHESRVVLDLTMHGGE
;
A
#
# COMPACT_ATOMS: atom_id res chain seq x y z
N MET A 1 23.76 50.53 -22.56
CA MET A 1 23.43 50.71 -24.00
C MET A 1 22.07 50.08 -24.25
N ARG A 2 20.99 50.88 -24.22
CA ARG A 2 20.06 51.19 -25.35
C ARG A 2 19.33 49.93 -25.90
N ARG A 3 18.08 49.67 -25.44
CA ARG A 3 16.76 50.04 -26.07
C ARG A 3 16.54 49.31 -27.42
N THR A 4 15.43 48.63 -27.77
CA THR A 4 14.01 49.07 -27.81
C THR A 4 13.16 47.85 -28.31
N VAL A 5 12.12 47.35 -27.61
CA VAL A 5 10.65 47.47 -27.86
C VAL A 5 10.18 47.37 -29.34
N ILE A 6 9.20 46.49 -29.65
CA ILE A 6 7.85 46.80 -30.21
C ILE A 6 7.17 45.54 -30.82
N ALA A 7 5.91 45.32 -30.40
CA ALA A 7 4.90 44.43 -30.97
C ALA A 7 4.15 45.08 -32.16
N LEU A 8 3.56 44.31 -33.09
CA LEU A 8 2.30 44.73 -33.73
C LEU A 8 1.56 43.61 -34.50
N LEU A 9 0.25 43.66 -34.34
CA LEU A 9 -0.86 42.99 -35.01
C LEU A 9 -1.28 43.72 -36.31
N ILE A 10 -1.94 42.96 -37.21
CA ILE A 10 -2.88 43.39 -38.28
C ILE A 10 -2.28 44.01 -39.56
N ALA A 11 -2.44 43.30 -40.69
CA ALA A 11 -3.12 43.76 -41.91
C ALA A 11 -2.75 42.85 -43.09
N LEU A 12 -3.70 42.03 -43.59
CA LEU A 12 -3.60 41.48 -44.95
C LEU A 12 -5.00 41.35 -45.54
N SER A 13 -5.39 42.40 -46.24
CA SER A 13 -6.55 42.46 -47.12
C SER A 13 -6.11 43.04 -48.48
N PHE A 14 -6.60 42.39 -49.55
CA PHE A 14 -6.51 42.71 -50.99
C PHE A 14 -5.10 42.60 -51.64
N CYS A 15 -4.86 41.89 -52.75
CA CYS A 15 -5.64 41.76 -53.99
C CYS A 15 -4.98 40.71 -54.92
N GLY A 16 -5.73 39.99 -55.75
CA GLY A 16 -5.18 39.11 -56.79
C GLY A 16 -6.27 38.37 -57.56
N ALA A 17 -6.85 39.05 -58.54
CA ALA A 17 -7.94 38.60 -59.39
C ALA A 17 -7.52 37.46 -60.36
N GLY A 18 -8.49 36.60 -60.68
CA GLY A 18 -8.43 35.63 -61.76
C GLY A 18 -9.84 35.08 -62.04
N GLU A 19 -10.54 35.71 -62.97
CA GLU A 19 -11.88 35.31 -63.42
C GLU A 19 -11.83 34.01 -64.25
N ALA A 20 -12.75 33.08 -63.98
CA ALA A 20 -13.28 32.18 -64.98
C ALA A 20 -14.77 31.95 -64.69
N VAL A 21 -15.58 32.57 -65.55
CA VAL A 21 -17.05 32.57 -65.54
C VAL A 21 -17.57 31.21 -65.99
N CYS A 22 -18.27 30.51 -65.10
CA CYS A 22 -19.40 29.65 -65.48
C CYS A 22 -20.63 30.16 -64.73
N ALA A 23 -21.54 30.76 -65.48
CA ALA A 23 -22.81 31.25 -65.00
C ALA A 23 -23.69 30.09 -64.52
N SER A 24 -23.70 29.85 -63.21
CA SER A 24 -24.89 29.43 -62.49
C SER A 24 -25.26 30.57 -61.56
N THR A 25 -26.32 31.29 -61.91
CA THR A 25 -26.92 32.37 -61.12
C THR A 25 -27.53 31.78 -59.85
N THR A 26 -26.71 31.38 -58.88
CA THR A 26 -27.16 31.30 -57.50
C THR A 26 -27.25 32.73 -57.00
N MET A 27 -28.48 33.23 -56.90
CA MET A 27 -28.78 34.39 -56.06
C MET A 27 -27.99 34.24 -54.76
N GLN A 28 -27.02 35.13 -54.51
CA GLN A 28 -26.60 35.42 -53.14
C GLN A 28 -27.81 36.06 -52.48
N VAL A 29 -28.73 35.21 -52.02
CA VAL A 29 -29.68 35.58 -50.99
C VAL A 29 -28.78 35.97 -49.83
N THR A 30 -28.72 37.25 -49.50
CA THR A 30 -28.22 37.69 -48.20
C THR A 30 -29.03 36.90 -47.18
N ALA A 31 -28.44 35.84 -46.63
CA ALA A 31 -29.15 34.96 -45.71
C ALA A 31 -29.69 35.83 -44.59
N ASP A 32 -31.01 35.95 -44.50
CA ASP A 32 -31.67 36.68 -43.44
C ASP A 32 -31.47 35.93 -42.11
N ALA A 33 -31.73 36.60 -41.00
CA ALA A 33 -31.56 35.99 -39.67
C ALA A 33 -32.34 34.66 -39.55
N ALA A 34 -33.52 34.57 -40.16
CA ALA A 34 -34.35 33.37 -40.12
C ALA A 34 -33.71 32.19 -40.86
N SER A 35 -33.08 32.43 -42.02
CA SER A 35 -32.38 31.42 -42.81
C SER A 35 -31.18 30.85 -42.05
N LEU A 36 -30.35 31.71 -41.45
CA LEU A 36 -29.21 31.26 -40.63
C LEU A 36 -29.66 30.49 -39.38
N LEU A 37 -30.71 30.95 -38.70
CA LEU A 37 -31.26 30.25 -37.53
C LEU A 37 -31.89 28.90 -37.90
N ASN A 38 -32.52 28.78 -39.07
CA ASN A 38 -33.02 27.49 -39.56
C ASN A 38 -31.88 26.53 -39.91
N GLN A 39 -30.80 27.02 -40.51
CA GLN A 39 -29.58 26.22 -40.73
C GLN A 39 -28.96 25.77 -39.42
N ALA A 40 -28.88 26.66 -38.42
CA ALA A 40 -28.38 26.34 -37.09
C ALA A 40 -29.24 25.25 -36.42
N ARG A 41 -30.57 25.36 -36.47
CA ARG A 41 -31.49 24.35 -35.92
C ARG A 41 -31.37 23.01 -36.64
N ALA A 42 -31.32 23.01 -37.98
CA ALA A 42 -31.14 21.79 -38.76
C ALA A 42 -29.79 21.12 -38.47
N ALA A 43 -28.71 21.90 -38.32
CA ALA A 43 -27.40 21.38 -37.94
C ALA A 43 -27.41 20.80 -36.51
N ARG A 44 -28.09 21.46 -35.57
CA ARG A 44 -28.29 20.98 -34.18
C ARG A 44 -29.06 19.66 -34.16
N GLU A 45 -30.16 19.57 -34.91
CA GLU A 45 -30.97 18.33 -35.07
C GLU A 45 -30.17 17.20 -35.72
N ALA A 46 -29.30 17.53 -36.69
CA ALA A 46 -28.35 16.59 -37.29
C ALA A 46 -27.16 16.24 -36.38
N GLY A 47 -27.14 16.77 -35.15
CA GLY A 47 -26.14 16.51 -34.13
C GLY A 47 -24.80 17.25 -34.32
N LYS A 48 -24.71 18.16 -35.29
CA LYS A 48 -23.51 18.94 -35.61
C LYS A 48 -23.47 20.24 -34.82
N ARG A 49 -23.29 20.13 -33.49
CA ARG A 49 -23.37 21.29 -32.57
C ARG A 49 -22.39 22.42 -32.88
N ILE A 50 -21.15 22.11 -33.30
CA ILE A 50 -20.17 23.14 -33.67
C ILE A 50 -20.61 23.90 -34.93
N GLU A 51 -21.13 23.19 -35.94
CA GLU A 51 -21.65 23.81 -37.17
C GLU A 51 -22.89 24.66 -36.86
N ALA A 52 -23.79 24.16 -35.99
CA ALA A 52 -24.95 24.90 -35.52
C ALA A 52 -24.55 26.20 -34.78
N LEU A 53 -23.52 26.12 -33.92
CA LEU A 53 -22.99 27.29 -33.21
C LEU A 53 -22.40 28.30 -34.19
N ALA A 54 -21.69 27.85 -35.23
CA ALA A 54 -21.14 28.75 -36.26
C ALA A 54 -22.24 29.54 -36.99
N TYR A 55 -23.31 28.88 -37.47
CA TYR A 55 -24.44 29.58 -38.10
C TYR A 55 -25.15 30.54 -37.13
N CYS A 56 -25.28 30.15 -35.86
CA CYS A 56 -25.88 30.99 -34.83
C CYS A 56 -25.02 32.23 -34.53
N GLN A 57 -23.70 32.07 -34.44
CA GLN A 57 -22.74 33.15 -34.25
C GLN A 57 -22.70 34.10 -35.46
N GLU A 58 -22.82 33.57 -36.68
CA GLU A 58 -22.92 34.41 -37.89
C GLU A 58 -24.21 35.26 -37.88
N ALA A 59 -25.33 34.70 -37.40
CA ALA A 59 -26.56 35.45 -37.19
C ALA A 59 -26.38 36.55 -36.14
N LEU A 60 -25.72 36.25 -35.00
CA LEU A 60 -25.46 37.22 -33.94
C LEU A 60 -24.46 38.32 -34.33
N ALA A 61 -23.51 38.03 -35.22
CA ALA A 61 -22.57 39.03 -35.74
C ALA A 61 -23.29 40.12 -36.57
N ARG A 62 -24.37 39.75 -37.27
CA ARG A 62 -25.17 40.67 -38.11
C ARG A 62 -26.37 41.26 -37.38
N TRP A 63 -26.97 40.51 -36.46
CA TRP A 63 -28.11 40.91 -35.64
C TRP A 63 -27.87 40.63 -34.16
N PRO A 64 -27.04 41.44 -33.48
CA PRO A 64 -26.61 41.17 -32.11
C PRO A 64 -27.76 41.09 -31.11
N ASP A 65 -28.86 41.82 -31.35
CA ASP A 65 -30.04 41.91 -30.48
C ASP A 65 -31.16 40.92 -30.83
N ASN A 66 -30.95 40.02 -31.80
CA ASN A 66 -31.98 39.04 -32.15
C ASN A 66 -32.24 38.06 -30.98
N PRO A 67 -33.45 38.03 -30.41
CA PRO A 67 -33.72 37.25 -29.19
C PRO A 67 -33.64 35.73 -29.43
N GLU A 68 -34.08 35.24 -30.59
CA GLU A 68 -34.00 33.81 -30.93
C GLU A 68 -32.56 33.37 -31.13
N ALA A 69 -31.73 34.20 -31.76
CA ALA A 69 -30.31 33.92 -31.96
C ALA A 69 -29.57 33.88 -30.62
N ARG A 70 -29.83 34.82 -29.70
CA ARG A 70 -29.25 34.82 -28.36
C ARG A 70 -29.64 33.59 -27.55
N GLN A 71 -30.92 33.21 -27.58
CA GLN A 71 -31.41 32.03 -26.89
C GLN A 71 -30.80 30.73 -27.45
N LEU A 72 -30.75 30.61 -28.78
CA LEU A 72 -30.16 29.45 -29.43
C LEU A 72 -28.65 29.36 -29.14
N ASN A 73 -27.95 30.50 -29.10
CA ASN A 73 -26.54 30.54 -28.75
C ASN A 73 -26.28 30.04 -27.33
N VAL A 74 -27.06 30.50 -26.35
CA VAL A 74 -26.94 30.00 -24.95
C VAL A 74 -27.19 28.50 -24.88
N THR A 75 -28.21 28.00 -25.61
CA THR A 75 -28.53 26.57 -25.67
C THR A 75 -27.37 25.77 -26.27
N LEU A 76 -26.82 26.22 -27.40
CA LEU A 76 -25.70 25.55 -28.08
C LEU A 76 -24.41 25.60 -27.26
N LEU A 77 -24.16 26.69 -26.54
CA LEU A 77 -23.02 26.80 -25.63
C LEU A 77 -23.13 25.81 -24.46
N SER A 78 -24.30 25.70 -23.83
CA SER A 78 -24.55 24.68 -22.79
C SER A 78 -24.36 23.26 -23.34
N GLU A 79 -24.94 22.95 -24.51
CA GLU A 79 -24.80 21.62 -25.16
C GLU A 79 -23.36 21.27 -25.56
N LEU A 80 -22.50 22.27 -25.74
CA LEU A 80 -21.09 22.09 -26.07
C LEU A 80 -20.19 22.11 -24.82
N GLY A 81 -20.75 22.20 -23.62
CA GLY A 81 -20.00 22.27 -22.36
C GLY A 81 -19.37 23.63 -22.07
N ALA A 82 -19.68 24.68 -22.86
CA ALA A 82 -19.27 26.06 -22.59
C ALA A 82 -20.20 26.73 -21.56
N SER A 83 -20.47 26.03 -20.45
CA SER A 83 -21.52 26.36 -19.48
C SER A 83 -21.28 27.68 -18.77
N THR A 84 -20.03 28.05 -18.46
CA THR A 84 -19.69 29.37 -17.89
C THR A 84 -20.16 30.50 -18.79
N ARG A 85 -19.87 30.42 -20.08
CA ARG A 85 -20.29 31.44 -21.05
C ARG A 85 -21.79 31.40 -21.33
N ALA A 86 -22.38 30.20 -21.34
CA ALA A 86 -23.82 30.03 -21.46
C ALA A 86 -24.56 30.70 -20.29
N MET A 87 -24.06 30.55 -19.06
CA MET A 87 -24.60 31.16 -17.85
C MET A 87 -24.47 32.68 -17.89
N GLU A 88 -23.28 33.21 -18.16
CA GLU A 88 -23.04 34.67 -18.27
C GLU A 88 -24.01 35.36 -19.25
N LEU A 89 -24.22 34.76 -20.41
CA LEU A 89 -25.11 35.30 -21.44
C LEU A 89 -26.58 35.04 -21.10
N GLY A 90 -26.88 33.84 -20.61
CA GLY A 90 -28.24 33.36 -20.35
C GLY A 90 -28.98 34.14 -19.28
N ILE A 91 -28.32 34.50 -18.16
CA ILE A 91 -28.96 35.25 -17.07
C ILE A 91 -29.45 36.64 -17.49
N THR A 92 -28.90 37.19 -18.57
CA THR A 92 -29.27 38.51 -19.09
C THR A 92 -30.49 38.47 -20.02
N LEU A 93 -30.90 37.27 -20.45
CA LEU A 93 -32.01 37.09 -21.37
C LEU A 93 -33.37 37.20 -20.65
N PRO A 94 -34.42 37.71 -21.31
CA PRO A 94 -35.77 37.73 -20.74
C PRO A 94 -36.30 36.35 -20.32
N SER A 95 -35.84 35.29 -20.98
CA SER A 95 -36.18 33.89 -20.66
C SER A 95 -35.69 33.45 -19.28
N ALA A 96 -34.63 34.05 -18.73
CA ALA A 96 -34.14 33.75 -17.38
C ALA A 96 -35.09 34.24 -16.27
N LYS A 97 -36.17 34.96 -16.61
CA LYS A 97 -37.27 35.25 -15.68
C LYS A 97 -38.08 34.00 -15.34
N ASP A 98 -38.05 32.99 -16.20
CA ASP A 98 -38.58 31.66 -15.88
C ASP A 98 -37.59 30.94 -14.96
N PRO A 99 -37.97 30.63 -13.70
CA PRO A 99 -37.10 29.93 -12.76
C PRO A 99 -36.57 28.62 -13.34
N ALA A 100 -37.38 27.85 -14.08
CA ALA A 100 -36.92 26.56 -14.62
C ALA A 100 -35.80 26.70 -15.65
N VAL A 101 -35.82 27.75 -16.48
CA VAL A 101 -34.75 28.05 -17.44
C VAL A 101 -33.49 28.51 -16.71
N ARG A 102 -33.65 29.40 -15.74
CA ARG A 102 -32.53 29.91 -14.94
C ARG A 102 -31.86 28.80 -14.13
N ASP A 103 -32.63 27.98 -13.43
CA ASP A 103 -32.13 26.94 -12.55
C ASP A 103 -31.44 25.83 -13.34
N ARG A 104 -31.87 25.57 -14.59
CA ARG A 104 -31.15 24.67 -15.50
C ARG A 104 -29.81 25.23 -15.96
N LEU A 105 -29.72 26.53 -16.25
CA LEU A 105 -28.43 27.16 -16.56
C LEU A 105 -27.47 27.12 -15.37
N ILE A 106 -28.00 27.31 -14.14
CA ILE A 106 -27.21 27.14 -12.91
C ILE A 106 -26.74 25.69 -12.81
N ALA A 107 -27.60 24.69 -13.00
CA ALA A 107 -27.21 23.28 -12.96
C ALA A 107 -26.14 22.92 -13.99
N ASP A 108 -26.22 23.46 -15.21
CA ASP A 108 -25.21 23.22 -16.25
C ASP A 108 -23.86 23.87 -15.93
N TYR A 109 -23.89 25.05 -15.29
CA TYR A 109 -22.69 25.72 -14.78
C TYR A 109 -22.08 24.97 -13.60
N ASP A 110 -22.91 24.55 -12.66
CA ASP A 110 -22.52 23.79 -11.48
C ASP A 110 -21.84 22.45 -11.89
N ALA A 111 -22.40 21.72 -12.86
CA ALA A 111 -21.76 20.51 -13.41
C ALA A 111 -20.41 20.80 -14.07
N HIS A 112 -20.22 21.98 -14.67
CA HIS A 112 -18.94 22.39 -15.22
C HIS A 112 -17.89 22.66 -14.12
N LEU A 113 -18.32 23.19 -12.98
CA LEU A 113 -17.44 23.35 -11.82
C LEU A 113 -16.94 22.01 -11.28
N VAL A 114 -17.77 20.95 -11.30
CA VAL A 114 -17.34 19.59 -10.94
C VAL A 114 -16.19 19.11 -11.84
N HIS A 115 -16.26 19.40 -13.15
CA HIS A 115 -15.16 19.04 -14.05
C HIS A 115 -13.89 19.85 -13.80
N TRP A 116 -14.01 21.14 -13.45
CA TRP A 116 -12.86 21.98 -13.11
C TRP A 116 -12.22 21.62 -11.78
N ALA A 117 -13.02 21.19 -10.80
CA ALA A 117 -12.54 20.76 -9.49
C ALA A 117 -11.62 19.52 -9.55
N ARG A 118 -11.70 18.72 -10.61
CA ARG A 118 -10.79 17.59 -10.87
C ARG A 118 -9.42 18.00 -11.40
N GLY A 119 -9.28 19.23 -11.90
CA GLY A 119 -8.01 19.72 -12.44
C GLY A 119 -6.96 19.93 -11.35
N GLU A 120 -5.74 20.23 -11.77
CA GLU A 120 -4.67 20.62 -10.84
C GLU A 120 -5.10 21.84 -10.00
N PRO A 121 -4.97 21.80 -8.66
CA PRO A 121 -5.42 22.88 -7.80
C PRO A 121 -4.64 24.17 -8.05
N ALA A 122 -5.31 25.33 -7.94
CA ALA A 122 -4.62 26.61 -8.15
C ALA A 122 -3.59 26.92 -7.04
N ASP A 123 -3.79 26.37 -5.84
CA ASP A 123 -2.85 26.39 -4.72
C ASP A 123 -2.70 24.98 -4.16
N ALA A 124 -1.52 24.39 -4.34
CA ALA A 124 -1.21 23.04 -3.89
C ALA A 124 -1.31 22.84 -2.36
N HIS A 125 -1.17 23.90 -1.55
CA HIS A 125 -1.33 23.79 -0.08
C HIS A 125 -2.80 23.82 0.36
N HIS A 126 -3.72 24.10 -0.58
CA HIS A 126 -5.16 24.09 -0.35
C HIS A 126 -5.86 23.29 -1.46
N PRO A 127 -5.50 21.99 -1.63
CA PRO A 127 -5.83 21.17 -2.80
C PRO A 127 -7.35 20.99 -3.03
N TYR A 128 -8.16 21.15 -1.98
CA TYR A 128 -9.60 20.94 -2.03
C TYR A 128 -10.43 22.23 -2.24
N THR A 129 -9.78 23.39 -2.44
CA THR A 129 -10.48 24.69 -2.45
C THR A 129 -11.55 24.77 -3.55
N GLU A 130 -11.21 24.36 -4.76
CA GLU A 130 -12.09 24.38 -5.93
C GLU A 130 -13.26 23.41 -5.75
N ALA A 131 -12.98 22.19 -5.29
CA ALA A 131 -14.00 21.17 -5.01
C ALA A 131 -14.96 21.63 -3.90
N ASP A 132 -14.45 22.18 -2.80
CA ASP A 132 -15.26 22.71 -1.70
C ASP A 132 -16.15 23.89 -2.14
N GLN A 133 -15.64 24.78 -2.99
CA GLN A 133 -16.42 25.88 -3.57
C GLN A 133 -17.52 25.38 -4.49
N ALA A 134 -17.21 24.42 -5.35
CA ALA A 134 -18.17 23.77 -6.24
C ALA A 134 -19.26 23.04 -5.43
N ALA A 135 -18.89 22.27 -4.40
CA ALA A 135 -19.84 21.63 -3.48
C ALA A 135 -20.76 22.67 -2.81
N ALA A 136 -20.22 23.74 -2.23
CA ALA A 136 -21.03 24.79 -1.59
C ALA A 136 -21.99 25.51 -2.58
N GLN A 137 -21.59 25.63 -3.84
CA GLN A 137 -22.41 26.17 -4.92
C GLN A 137 -23.55 25.21 -5.29
N ILE A 138 -23.24 23.94 -5.55
CA ILE A 138 -24.24 22.89 -5.91
C ILE A 138 -25.25 22.68 -4.77
N GLN A 139 -24.80 22.74 -3.51
CA GLN A 139 -25.66 22.50 -2.33
C GLN A 139 -26.86 23.45 -2.30
N ARG A 140 -26.65 24.70 -2.73
CA ARG A 140 -27.71 25.71 -2.75
C ARG A 140 -28.82 25.32 -3.71
N LEU A 141 -28.46 24.79 -4.88
CA LEU A 141 -29.44 24.32 -5.87
C LEU A 141 -30.13 23.03 -5.40
N ALA A 142 -29.37 22.08 -4.85
CA ALA A 142 -29.89 20.80 -4.36
C ALA A 142 -30.92 20.97 -3.21
N ASN A 143 -30.69 21.93 -2.30
CA ASN A 143 -31.52 22.13 -1.11
C ASN A 143 -32.66 23.14 -1.28
N ASP A 144 -32.72 23.89 -2.39
CA ASP A 144 -33.76 24.90 -2.58
C ASP A 144 -35.10 24.23 -2.97
N PRO A 145 -36.13 24.23 -2.11
CA PRO A 145 -37.39 23.56 -2.39
C PRO A 145 -38.17 24.21 -3.54
N SER A 146 -37.82 25.42 -3.95
CA SER A 146 -38.44 26.12 -5.09
C SER A 146 -37.93 25.64 -6.45
N VAL A 147 -36.76 25.00 -6.49
CA VAL A 147 -36.17 24.41 -7.70
C VAL A 147 -36.92 23.11 -8.06
N PRO A 148 -37.19 22.82 -9.35
CA PRO A 148 -37.80 21.56 -9.78
C PRO A 148 -37.08 20.30 -9.25
N ALA A 149 -37.86 19.27 -8.89
CA ALA A 149 -37.32 18.08 -8.23
C ALA A 149 -36.28 17.31 -9.08
N ASP A 150 -36.43 17.30 -10.40
CA ASP A 150 -35.48 16.70 -11.34
C ASP A 150 -34.13 17.43 -11.35
N ILE A 151 -34.16 18.77 -11.29
CA ILE A 151 -32.95 19.59 -11.21
C ILE A 151 -32.27 19.41 -9.86
N ARG A 152 -33.03 19.37 -8.75
CA ARG A 152 -32.46 19.09 -7.42
C ARG A 152 -31.82 17.72 -7.36
N LEU A 153 -32.47 16.69 -7.94
CA LEU A 153 -31.89 15.35 -7.99
C LEU A 153 -30.58 15.34 -8.77
N ARG A 154 -30.52 15.97 -9.95
CA ARG A 154 -29.27 16.12 -10.71
C ARG A 154 -28.19 16.81 -9.87
N ALA A 155 -28.52 17.93 -9.22
CA ALA A 155 -27.60 18.64 -8.36
C ALA A 155 -27.09 17.76 -7.21
N THR A 156 -27.95 16.94 -6.59
CA THR A 156 -27.52 15.98 -5.56
C THR A 156 -26.61 14.89 -6.12
N LEU A 157 -26.79 14.45 -7.36
CA LEU A 157 -25.87 13.48 -7.99
C LEU A 157 -24.52 14.12 -8.33
N ASP A 158 -24.53 15.34 -8.87
CA ASP A 158 -23.31 16.13 -9.13
C ASP A 158 -22.57 16.45 -7.81
N MET A 159 -23.33 16.63 -6.71
CA MET A 159 -22.79 16.77 -5.36
C MET A 159 -21.97 15.56 -4.91
N LEU A 160 -22.46 14.33 -5.18
CA LEU A 160 -21.70 13.12 -4.82
C LEU A 160 -20.32 13.14 -5.46
N VAL A 161 -20.25 13.45 -6.76
CA VAL A 161 -19.01 13.47 -7.54
C VAL A 161 -18.01 14.48 -6.97
N VAL A 162 -18.45 15.72 -6.70
CA VAL A 162 -17.54 16.76 -6.20
C VAL A 162 -17.11 16.53 -4.74
N LEU A 163 -17.94 15.88 -3.93
CA LEU A 163 -17.58 15.51 -2.57
C LEU A 163 -16.52 14.40 -2.56
N ASP A 164 -16.63 13.43 -3.47
CA ASP A 164 -15.61 12.39 -3.65
C ASP A 164 -14.27 12.97 -4.13
N GLN A 165 -14.29 13.88 -5.12
CA GLN A 165 -13.11 14.65 -5.52
C GLN A 165 -12.50 15.49 -4.37
N ALA A 166 -13.29 15.83 -3.35
CA ALA A 166 -12.84 16.58 -2.18
C ALA A 166 -12.39 15.67 -1.02
N ASP A 167 -12.30 14.35 -1.24
CA ASP A 167 -12.05 13.29 -0.25
C ASP A 167 -13.02 13.37 0.95
N ARG A 168 -14.31 13.64 0.68
CA ARG A 168 -15.37 13.73 1.69
C ARG A 168 -16.27 12.50 1.67
N ALA A 169 -15.65 11.32 1.79
CA ALA A 169 -16.34 10.02 1.75
C ALA A 169 -17.57 9.96 2.69
N ASP A 170 -17.45 10.44 3.92
CA ASP A 170 -18.56 10.40 4.88
C ASP A 170 -19.78 11.22 4.42
N ASP A 171 -19.55 12.34 3.74
CA ASP A 171 -20.62 13.17 3.20
C ASP A 171 -21.28 12.51 1.97
N VAL A 172 -20.48 11.86 1.11
CA VAL A 172 -20.99 11.03 -0.01
C VAL A 172 -21.90 9.94 0.53
N LEU A 173 -21.45 9.18 1.53
CA LEU A 173 -22.21 8.09 2.14
C LEU A 173 -23.47 8.59 2.85
N ALA A 174 -23.43 9.76 3.48
CA ALA A 174 -24.61 10.39 4.07
C ALA A 174 -25.67 10.77 3.01
N HIS A 175 -25.24 11.36 1.89
CA HIS A 175 -26.13 11.68 0.77
C HIS A 175 -26.69 10.41 0.11
N TYR A 176 -25.86 9.38 -0.07
CA TYR A 176 -26.30 8.09 -0.59
C TYR A 176 -27.37 7.44 0.29
N ALA A 177 -27.17 7.44 1.62
CA ALA A 177 -28.15 6.90 2.55
C ALA A 177 -29.51 7.58 2.44
N GLU A 178 -29.54 8.89 2.17
CA GLU A 178 -30.79 9.64 1.95
C GLU A 178 -31.45 9.31 0.60
N LEU A 179 -30.67 9.25 -0.48
CA LEU A 179 -31.16 8.83 -1.80
C LEU A 179 -31.74 7.41 -1.78
N LYS A 180 -31.08 6.51 -1.04
CA LYS A 180 -31.54 5.12 -0.84
C LYS A 180 -32.87 5.06 -0.08
N LYS A 181 -33.06 5.89 0.97
CA LYS A 181 -34.36 5.99 1.69
C LYS A 181 -35.48 6.51 0.80
N GLN A 182 -35.15 7.39 -0.14
CA GLN A 182 -36.10 7.95 -1.10
C GLN A 182 -36.42 6.98 -2.26
N GLY A 183 -35.74 5.82 -2.33
CA GLY A 183 -35.91 4.84 -3.40
C GLY A 183 -35.36 5.31 -4.75
N VAL A 184 -34.40 6.23 -4.74
CA VAL A 184 -33.72 6.70 -5.96
C VAL A 184 -32.78 5.60 -6.44
N SER A 185 -32.92 5.23 -7.72
CA SER A 185 -31.92 4.39 -8.41
C SER A 185 -30.83 5.29 -8.95
N LEU A 186 -29.58 5.03 -8.56
CA LEU A 186 -28.44 5.83 -8.98
C LEU A 186 -28.03 5.49 -10.43
N PRO A 187 -27.65 6.50 -11.24
CA PRO A 187 -26.98 6.24 -12.51
C PRO A 187 -25.59 5.62 -12.27
N PRO A 188 -25.01 4.89 -13.26
CA PRO A 188 -23.75 4.19 -13.08
C PRO A 188 -22.61 5.05 -12.52
N TYR A 189 -22.41 6.26 -13.06
CA TYR A 189 -21.36 7.17 -12.60
C TYR A 189 -21.49 7.57 -11.12
N ALA A 190 -22.72 7.66 -10.59
CA ALA A 190 -22.94 8.02 -9.20
C ALA A 190 -22.78 6.82 -8.26
N GLU A 191 -23.03 5.58 -8.75
CA GLU A 191 -22.74 4.37 -7.98
C GLU A 191 -21.24 4.13 -7.83
N GLN A 192 -20.47 4.43 -8.88
CA GLN A 192 -19.00 4.37 -8.84
C GLN A 192 -18.47 5.25 -7.73
N VAL A 193 -18.89 6.51 -7.68
CA VAL A 193 -18.53 7.46 -6.63
C VAL A 193 -18.90 6.99 -5.22
N VAL A 194 -20.08 6.37 -5.06
CA VAL A 194 -20.47 5.82 -3.76
C VAL A 194 -19.59 4.62 -3.38
N ALA A 195 -19.22 3.79 -4.36
CA ALA A 195 -18.30 2.67 -4.15
C ALA A 195 -16.88 3.16 -3.80
N ASP A 196 -16.39 4.21 -4.47
CA ASP A 196 -15.11 4.87 -4.16
C ASP A 196 -15.10 5.39 -2.71
N ALA A 197 -16.17 6.07 -2.28
CA ALA A 197 -16.32 6.52 -0.89
C ALA A 197 -16.41 5.37 0.13
N MET A 198 -16.97 4.22 -0.24
CA MET A 198 -16.95 3.01 0.60
C MET A 198 -15.53 2.44 0.73
N MET A 199 -14.76 2.45 -0.36
CA MET A 199 -13.35 2.02 -0.35
C MET A 199 -12.49 2.92 0.56
N GLN A 200 -12.70 4.24 0.54
CA GLN A 200 -12.03 5.17 1.48
C GLN A 200 -12.34 4.90 2.97
N ARG A 201 -13.33 4.06 3.27
CA ARG A 201 -13.75 3.67 4.63
C ARG A 201 -13.60 2.18 4.90
N HIS A 202 -12.84 1.48 4.06
CA HIS A 202 -12.58 0.05 4.17
C HIS A 202 -13.84 -0.83 4.16
N ASP A 203 -14.89 -0.39 3.44
CA ASP A 203 -16.16 -1.11 3.27
C ASP A 203 -16.26 -1.79 1.91
N ALA A 204 -15.19 -2.52 1.55
CA ALA A 204 -15.05 -3.16 0.25
C ALA A 204 -16.20 -4.13 -0.07
N ARG A 205 -16.74 -4.82 0.94
CA ARG A 205 -17.85 -5.77 0.76
C ARG A 205 -19.10 -5.11 0.20
N ASP A 206 -19.43 -3.91 0.67
CA ASP A 206 -20.59 -3.16 0.20
C ASP A 206 -20.27 -2.37 -1.09
N ALA A 207 -19.00 -2.05 -1.34
CA ALA A 207 -18.53 -1.40 -2.58
C ALA A 207 -18.60 -2.32 -3.81
N VAL A 208 -18.16 -3.58 -3.68
CA VAL A 208 -18.13 -4.59 -4.75
C VAL A 208 -19.45 -4.66 -5.56
N PRO A 209 -20.64 -4.85 -4.96
CA PRO A 209 -21.87 -4.95 -5.73
C PRO A 209 -22.26 -3.66 -6.46
N LEU A 210 -21.85 -2.48 -5.97
CA LEU A 210 -22.08 -1.20 -6.65
C LEU A 210 -21.19 -1.05 -7.88
N TYR A 211 -19.90 -1.38 -7.76
CA TYR A 211 -19.02 -1.43 -8.92
C TYR A 211 -19.52 -2.44 -9.96
N GLU A 212 -19.85 -3.68 -9.56
CA GLU A 212 -20.36 -4.72 -10.46
C GLU A 212 -21.65 -4.28 -11.20
N ASP A 213 -22.61 -3.63 -10.50
CA ASP A 213 -23.83 -3.14 -11.13
C ASP A 213 -23.58 -1.95 -12.08
N SER A 214 -22.75 -1.00 -11.68
CA SER A 214 -22.40 0.17 -12.50
C SER A 214 -21.70 -0.27 -13.80
N ILE A 215 -20.69 -1.14 -13.74
CA ILE A 215 -19.96 -1.67 -14.91
C ILE A 215 -20.87 -2.50 -15.80
N ARG A 216 -21.79 -3.28 -15.23
CA ARG A 216 -22.76 -4.05 -16.03
C ARG A 216 -23.70 -3.14 -16.82
N ARG A 217 -24.14 -2.02 -16.24
CA ARG A 217 -25.05 -1.06 -16.90
C ARG A 217 -24.33 -0.13 -17.86
N ASP A 218 -23.07 0.17 -17.59
CA ASP A 218 -22.19 0.96 -18.46
C ASP A 218 -20.80 0.30 -18.55
N PRO A 219 -20.57 -0.59 -19.53
CA PRO A 219 -19.33 -1.37 -19.64
C PRO A 219 -18.15 -0.59 -20.25
N GLY A 220 -18.32 0.70 -20.53
CA GLY A 220 -17.30 1.54 -21.17
C GLY A 220 -17.25 1.41 -22.71
N PRO A 221 -16.17 1.89 -23.35
CA PRO A 221 -14.93 2.40 -22.74
C PRO A 221 -15.13 3.72 -22.01
N TYR A 222 -14.43 3.89 -20.90
CA TYR A 222 -14.46 5.12 -20.10
C TYR A 222 -13.50 6.19 -20.66
N ASP A 223 -13.73 7.45 -20.30
CA ASP A 223 -12.85 8.55 -20.68
C ASP A 223 -11.44 8.34 -20.07
N PRO A 224 -10.34 8.51 -20.83
CA PRO A 224 -8.99 8.36 -20.27
C PRO A 224 -8.63 9.31 -19.13
N ILE A 225 -9.42 10.35 -18.87
CA ILE A 225 -9.24 11.29 -17.75
C ILE A 225 -10.06 10.84 -16.53
N GLU A 226 -10.95 9.85 -16.69
CA GLU A 226 -11.73 9.25 -15.62
C GLU A 226 -11.06 7.97 -15.11
N ASN A 227 -11.15 7.74 -13.80
CA ASN A 227 -10.75 6.46 -13.21
C ASN A 227 -11.64 5.36 -13.78
N ASP A 228 -11.02 4.30 -14.28
CA ASP A 228 -11.76 3.13 -14.75
C ASP A 228 -12.35 2.39 -13.54
N PRO A 229 -13.69 2.28 -13.39
CA PRO A 229 -14.31 1.61 -12.24
C PRO A 229 -13.93 0.12 -12.17
N ARG A 230 -13.44 -0.48 -13.26
CA ARG A 230 -12.93 -1.86 -13.26
C ARG A 230 -11.62 -1.98 -12.47
N ILE A 231 -10.83 -0.91 -12.37
CA ILE A 231 -9.66 -0.83 -11.50
C ILE A 231 -10.12 -0.74 -10.03
N GLY A 232 -11.07 0.16 -9.73
CA GLY A 232 -11.67 0.26 -8.38
C GLY A 232 -12.27 -1.08 -7.91
N LEU A 233 -12.97 -1.79 -8.79
CA LEU A 233 -13.50 -3.13 -8.50
C LEU A 233 -12.40 -4.15 -8.18
N ALA A 234 -11.27 -4.12 -8.89
CA ALA A 234 -10.15 -5.04 -8.62
C ALA A 234 -9.57 -4.81 -7.21
N TYR A 235 -9.40 -3.55 -6.80
CA TYR A 235 -8.98 -3.21 -5.44
C TYR A 235 -10.06 -3.56 -4.39
N ALA A 236 -11.35 -3.39 -4.71
CA ALA A 236 -12.43 -3.82 -3.83
C ALA A 236 -12.45 -5.35 -3.63
N TYR A 237 -12.17 -6.14 -4.68
CA TYR A 237 -11.99 -7.58 -4.54
C TYR A 237 -10.78 -7.92 -3.67
N LEU A 238 -9.66 -7.21 -3.84
CA LEU A 238 -8.46 -7.40 -3.04
C LEU A 238 -8.76 -7.21 -1.55
N GLU A 239 -9.39 -6.09 -1.20
CA GLU A 239 -9.70 -5.74 0.18
C GLU A 239 -10.79 -6.62 0.82
N ASP A 240 -11.77 -7.10 0.05
CA ASP A 240 -12.75 -8.11 0.51
C ASP A 240 -12.15 -9.53 0.62
N GLY A 241 -10.88 -9.72 0.28
CA GLY A 241 -10.19 -11.03 0.34
C GLY A 241 -10.45 -11.95 -0.86
N ARG A 242 -11.04 -11.42 -1.94
CA ARG A 242 -11.34 -12.12 -3.19
C ARG A 242 -10.17 -12.04 -4.18
N MET A 243 -9.00 -12.46 -3.72
CA MET A 243 -7.70 -12.39 -4.42
C MET A 243 -7.74 -12.89 -5.87
N HIS A 244 -8.38 -14.03 -6.11
CA HIS A 244 -8.48 -14.60 -7.45
C HIS A 244 -9.29 -13.70 -8.40
N ASP A 245 -10.37 -13.09 -7.89
CA ASP A 245 -11.21 -12.19 -8.68
C ASP A 245 -10.49 -10.87 -8.96
N ALA A 246 -9.73 -10.35 -7.98
CA ALA A 246 -8.87 -9.17 -8.14
C ALA A 246 -7.86 -9.37 -9.28
N LEU A 247 -7.02 -10.41 -9.18
CA LEU A 247 -6.00 -10.73 -10.19
C LEU A 247 -6.61 -11.05 -11.55
N SER A 248 -7.66 -11.87 -11.60
CA SER A 248 -8.29 -12.24 -12.86
C SER A 248 -8.95 -11.05 -13.56
N SER A 249 -9.59 -10.15 -12.82
CA SER A 249 -10.27 -8.98 -13.40
C SER A 249 -9.28 -7.94 -13.90
N ILE A 250 -8.23 -7.64 -13.13
CA ILE A 250 -7.23 -6.63 -13.53
C ILE A 250 -6.36 -7.10 -14.70
N HIS A 251 -5.99 -8.39 -14.75
CA HIS A 251 -5.29 -8.96 -15.90
C HIS A 251 -6.17 -8.96 -17.15
N ALA A 252 -7.45 -9.31 -17.03
CA ALA A 252 -8.38 -9.26 -18.15
C ALA A 252 -8.57 -7.84 -18.68
N LEU A 253 -8.62 -6.83 -17.79
CA LEU A 253 -8.66 -5.43 -18.17
C LEU A 253 -7.39 -5.03 -18.93
N ALA A 254 -6.22 -5.30 -18.35
CA ALA A 254 -4.91 -5.01 -18.94
C ALA A 254 -4.77 -5.64 -20.33
N ASP A 255 -5.15 -6.90 -20.50
CA ASP A 255 -5.07 -7.61 -21.78
C ASP A 255 -6.05 -7.06 -22.84
N SER A 256 -7.18 -6.49 -22.40
CA SER A 256 -8.20 -5.96 -23.30
C SER A 256 -7.87 -4.56 -23.86
N GLU A 257 -7.08 -3.77 -23.14
CA GLU A 257 -6.72 -2.41 -23.54
C GLU A 257 -5.61 -2.41 -24.60
N ALA A 258 -5.87 -1.76 -25.74
CA ALA A 258 -4.89 -1.67 -26.82
C ALA A 258 -3.74 -0.73 -26.45
N ARG A 259 -2.49 -1.11 -26.76
CA ARG A 259 -1.32 -0.24 -26.54
C ARG A 259 -1.40 1.11 -27.27
N TRP A 260 -2.02 1.12 -28.44
CA TRP A 260 -2.17 2.32 -29.28
C TRP A 260 -3.62 2.47 -29.70
N LEU A 261 -4.14 3.70 -29.60
CA LEU A 261 -5.44 4.07 -30.15
C LEU A 261 -5.27 4.50 -31.62
N HIS A 262 -6.24 4.09 -32.44
CA HIS A 262 -6.34 4.48 -33.84
C HIS A 262 -7.57 5.38 -34.04
N LEU A 263 -7.42 6.65 -33.69
CA LEU A 263 -8.51 7.62 -33.74
C LEU A 263 -8.86 8.00 -35.18
N ARG A 264 -10.16 8.12 -35.45
CA ARG A 264 -10.67 8.51 -36.77
C ARG A 264 -10.20 9.92 -37.12
N ASN A 265 -9.67 10.11 -38.32
CA ASN A 265 -9.16 11.39 -38.83
C ASN A 265 -7.92 11.95 -38.09
N VAL A 266 -7.29 11.16 -37.21
CA VAL A 266 -5.97 11.47 -36.65
C VAL A 266 -4.94 10.59 -37.36
N ARG A 267 -3.84 11.18 -37.85
CA ARG A 267 -2.75 10.41 -38.46
C ARG A 267 -1.79 9.90 -37.39
N GLY A 268 -1.44 8.63 -37.46
CA GLY A 268 -0.49 8.00 -36.54
C GLY A 268 -1.18 7.27 -35.39
N ASN A 269 -0.36 6.79 -34.46
CA ASN A 269 -0.81 6.11 -33.26
C ASN A 269 -0.95 7.14 -32.13
N THR A 270 -2.07 7.10 -31.41
CA THR A 270 -2.26 7.89 -30.19
C THR A 270 -1.98 6.98 -28.99
N GLN A 271 -1.29 7.49 -27.97
CA GLN A 271 -1.06 6.76 -26.72
C GLN A 271 -2.40 6.43 -26.05
N ASN A 272 -2.50 5.26 -25.42
CA ASN A 272 -3.67 4.85 -24.65
C ASN A 272 -3.38 4.93 -23.16
N GLN A 273 -3.86 5.96 -22.47
CA GLN A 273 -3.66 6.09 -21.01
C GLN A 273 -4.28 4.91 -20.26
N ARG A 274 -5.48 4.44 -20.66
CA ARG A 274 -6.13 3.26 -20.06
C ARG A 274 -5.26 2.01 -20.03
N LYS A 275 -4.39 1.83 -21.04
CA LYS A 275 -3.47 0.70 -21.06
C LYS A 275 -2.38 0.86 -20.01
N VAL A 276 -1.86 2.07 -19.84
CA VAL A 276 -0.87 2.39 -18.79
C VAL A 276 -1.51 2.17 -17.43
N ASP A 277 -2.69 2.73 -17.17
CA ASP A 277 -3.39 2.60 -15.88
C ASP A 277 -3.66 1.13 -15.55
N ALA A 278 -4.21 0.37 -16.50
CA ALA A 278 -4.50 -1.06 -16.29
C ALA A 278 -3.23 -1.91 -16.09
N ASP A 279 -2.15 -1.65 -16.83
CA ASP A 279 -0.89 -2.38 -16.67
C ASP A 279 -0.20 -2.05 -15.33
N THR A 280 -0.23 -0.78 -14.92
CA THR A 280 0.32 -0.31 -13.64
C THR A 280 -0.50 -0.90 -12.49
N SER A 281 -1.83 -0.77 -12.49
CA SER A 281 -2.69 -1.34 -11.44
C SER A 281 -2.59 -2.86 -11.37
N ALA A 282 -2.43 -3.57 -12.50
CA ALA A 282 -2.15 -5.00 -12.48
C ALA A 282 -0.84 -5.32 -11.75
N ALA A 283 0.18 -4.47 -11.90
CA ALA A 283 1.45 -4.62 -11.19
C ALA A 283 1.31 -4.33 -9.69
N VAL A 284 0.51 -3.33 -9.31
CA VAL A 284 0.24 -3.02 -7.89
C VAL A 284 -0.47 -4.19 -7.21
N VAL A 285 -1.54 -4.72 -7.81
CA VAL A 285 -2.24 -5.91 -7.29
C VAL A 285 -1.29 -7.12 -7.22
N GLU A 286 -0.36 -7.27 -8.16
CA GLU A 286 0.68 -8.30 -8.07
C GLU A 286 1.66 -8.07 -6.91
N THR A 287 2.03 -6.82 -6.62
CA THR A 287 2.88 -6.45 -5.47
C THR A 287 2.18 -6.78 -4.15
N ASP A 288 0.93 -6.35 -3.99
CA ASP A 288 0.13 -6.56 -2.77
C ASP A 288 -0.10 -8.05 -2.48
N GLU A 289 -0.24 -8.87 -3.53
CA GLU A 289 -0.40 -10.33 -3.44
C GLU A 289 0.93 -11.09 -3.35
N GLY A 290 2.05 -10.39 -3.15
CA GLY A 290 3.37 -11.01 -2.97
C GLY A 290 3.97 -11.64 -4.23
N LEU A 291 3.43 -11.36 -5.42
CA LEU A 291 3.97 -11.77 -6.73
C LEU A 291 5.11 -10.83 -7.18
N LEU A 292 6.00 -10.49 -6.24
CA LEU A 292 6.93 -9.37 -6.32
C LEU A 292 7.89 -9.43 -7.51
N LYS A 293 8.31 -10.63 -7.94
CA LYS A 293 9.17 -10.78 -9.12
C LYS A 293 8.44 -10.40 -10.41
N THR A 294 7.18 -10.84 -10.54
CA THR A 294 6.35 -10.55 -11.72
C THR A 294 6.06 -9.06 -11.80
N ALA A 295 5.64 -8.45 -10.68
CA ALA A 295 5.39 -7.03 -10.58
C ALA A 295 6.64 -6.20 -10.94
N TYR A 296 7.78 -6.53 -10.32
CA TYR A 296 9.06 -5.85 -10.59
C TYR A 296 9.48 -5.94 -12.06
N ASP A 297 9.47 -7.14 -12.67
CA ASP A 297 9.89 -7.31 -14.06
C ASP A 297 9.00 -6.49 -15.02
N ARG A 298 7.69 -6.42 -14.73
CA ARG A 298 6.71 -5.63 -15.47
C ARG A 298 6.96 -4.12 -15.31
N LEU A 299 7.03 -3.63 -14.07
CA LEU A 299 7.24 -2.22 -13.74
C LEU A 299 8.60 -1.71 -14.23
N ALA A 300 9.66 -2.52 -14.13
CA ALA A 300 10.98 -2.16 -14.65
C ALA A 300 10.96 -2.00 -16.18
N ALA A 301 10.24 -2.88 -16.90
CA ALA A 301 10.07 -2.75 -18.35
C ALA A 301 9.27 -1.49 -18.70
N MET A 302 8.17 -1.22 -17.99
CA MET A 302 7.35 -0.02 -18.18
C MET A 302 8.15 1.26 -17.90
N SER A 303 8.92 1.29 -16.81
CA SER A 303 9.78 2.42 -16.45
C SER A 303 10.87 2.67 -17.49
N ALA A 304 11.43 1.61 -18.09
CA ALA A 304 12.39 1.73 -19.18
C ALA A 304 11.77 2.30 -20.47
N GLU A 305 10.51 1.99 -20.76
CA GLU A 305 9.78 2.55 -21.91
C GLU A 305 9.30 3.98 -21.67
N ALA A 306 8.92 4.31 -20.43
CA ALA A 306 8.38 5.61 -20.01
C ALA A 306 9.16 6.21 -18.83
N PRO A 307 10.45 6.55 -19.00
CA PRO A 307 11.30 7.01 -17.90
C PRO A 307 10.90 8.36 -17.30
N GLY A 308 9.96 9.09 -17.90
CA GLY A 308 9.44 10.36 -17.39
C GLY A 308 8.05 10.26 -16.74
N ASN A 309 7.52 9.05 -16.51
CA ASN A 309 6.27 8.85 -15.79
C ASN A 309 6.60 8.62 -14.30
N ALA A 310 6.10 9.48 -13.41
CA ALA A 310 6.36 9.44 -11.98
C ALA A 310 5.69 8.23 -11.31
N ASP A 311 4.41 7.98 -11.60
CA ASP A 311 3.62 6.88 -11.03
C ASP A 311 4.28 5.51 -11.25
N ILE A 312 4.68 5.19 -12.48
CA ILE A 312 5.36 3.92 -12.79
C ILE A 312 6.66 3.77 -11.99
N ARG A 313 7.38 4.88 -11.74
CA ARG A 313 8.60 4.85 -10.94
C ARG A 313 8.31 4.64 -9.47
N ARG A 314 7.26 5.27 -8.95
CA ARG A 314 6.80 5.08 -7.58
C ARG A 314 6.40 3.62 -7.33
N GLU A 315 5.57 3.06 -8.20
CA GLU A 315 5.16 1.67 -8.08
C GLU A 315 6.35 0.70 -8.27
N LEU A 316 7.29 1.02 -9.16
CA LEU A 316 8.55 0.25 -9.26
C LEU A 316 9.33 0.30 -7.93
N ALA A 317 9.42 1.47 -7.30
CA ALA A 317 10.12 1.62 -6.04
C ALA A 317 9.43 0.84 -4.92
N MET A 318 8.11 0.83 -4.86
CA MET A 318 7.36 0.04 -3.87
C MET A 318 7.57 -1.46 -4.10
N ALA A 319 7.60 -1.93 -5.35
CA ALA A 319 8.01 -3.30 -5.66
C ALA A 319 9.48 -3.58 -5.27
N GLU A 320 10.39 -2.61 -5.41
CA GLU A 320 11.79 -2.73 -4.95
C GLU A 320 11.87 -2.81 -3.41
N LEU A 321 11.06 -2.03 -2.70
CA LEU A 321 10.99 -2.01 -1.24
C LEU A 321 10.51 -3.35 -0.69
N GLU A 322 9.39 -3.88 -1.19
CA GLU A 322 8.81 -5.17 -0.77
C GLU A 322 9.75 -6.35 -1.03
N ARG A 323 10.60 -6.25 -2.07
CA ARG A 323 11.66 -7.24 -2.35
C ARG A 323 12.80 -7.21 -1.34
N GLY A 324 12.86 -6.17 -0.50
CA GLY A 324 13.88 -5.93 0.52
C GLY A 324 15.00 -5.02 0.04
N TRP A 325 14.75 -4.10 -0.91
CA TRP A 325 15.73 -3.15 -1.42
C TRP A 325 15.40 -1.70 -1.11
N PRO A 326 15.36 -1.30 0.18
CA PRO A 326 14.89 0.02 0.59
C PRO A 326 15.76 1.18 0.07
N ARG A 327 17.09 1.00 -0.07
CA ARG A 327 17.93 2.08 -0.63
C ARG A 327 17.70 2.26 -2.12
N ARG A 328 17.55 1.15 -2.84
CA ARG A 328 17.20 1.17 -4.25
C ARG A 328 15.84 1.83 -4.48
N ALA A 329 14.84 1.45 -3.69
CA ALA A 329 13.52 2.07 -3.71
C ALA A 329 13.62 3.59 -3.48
N MET A 330 14.39 4.01 -2.47
CA MET A 330 14.62 5.43 -2.19
C MET A 330 15.28 6.18 -3.37
N ASP A 331 16.26 5.58 -4.04
CA ASP A 331 16.88 6.17 -5.23
C ASP A 331 15.87 6.30 -6.39
N THR A 332 15.00 5.31 -6.59
CA THR A 332 13.94 5.34 -7.60
C THR A 332 12.88 6.41 -7.26
N LEU A 333 12.46 6.52 -6.00
CA LEU A 333 11.50 7.53 -5.52
C LEU A 333 12.03 8.94 -5.67
N ARG A 334 13.31 9.19 -5.37
CA ARG A 334 13.94 10.50 -5.61
C ARG A 334 13.92 10.91 -7.08
N ILE A 335 13.96 9.96 -8.02
CA ILE A 335 13.79 10.29 -9.44
C ILE A 335 12.34 10.65 -9.72
N ALA A 336 11.37 9.90 -9.17
CA ALA A 336 9.95 10.20 -9.32
C ALA A 336 9.61 11.60 -8.78
N ASP A 337 10.13 11.95 -7.61
CA ASP A 337 9.98 13.26 -6.96
C ASP A 337 10.47 14.41 -7.85
N THR A 338 11.56 14.24 -8.62
CA THR A 338 12.00 15.28 -9.58
C THR A 338 11.09 15.44 -10.80
N LEU A 339 10.18 14.50 -11.05
CA LEU A 339 9.20 14.55 -12.13
C LEU A 339 7.88 15.15 -11.66
N ASP A 340 7.52 14.93 -10.39
CA ASP A 340 6.36 15.50 -9.72
C ASP A 340 6.69 15.80 -8.24
N GLU A 341 7.12 17.04 -7.96
CA GLU A 341 7.66 17.45 -6.64
C GLU A 341 6.56 17.61 -5.56
N ARG A 342 5.27 17.48 -5.92
CA ARG A 342 4.13 17.76 -5.03
C ARG A 342 3.06 16.67 -5.08
N ASP A 343 3.55 15.44 -5.17
CA ASP A 343 2.72 14.26 -5.18
C ASP A 343 2.65 13.66 -3.76
N ALA A 344 1.47 13.78 -3.14
CA ALA A 344 1.24 13.29 -1.79
C ALA A 344 1.54 11.80 -1.66
N ASP A 345 1.20 11.00 -2.68
CA ASP A 345 1.47 9.58 -2.62
C ASP A 345 2.98 9.29 -2.78
N ALA A 346 3.73 10.12 -3.52
CA ALA A 346 5.20 10.02 -3.58
C ALA A 346 5.84 10.28 -2.20
N ALA A 347 5.32 11.28 -1.48
CA ALA A 347 5.74 11.56 -0.11
C ALA A 347 5.40 10.37 0.82
N LEU A 348 4.21 9.76 0.70
CA LEU A 348 3.87 8.54 1.45
C LEU A 348 4.83 7.38 1.15
N ASP A 349 5.13 7.10 -0.12
CA ASP A 349 6.04 6.03 -0.52
C ASP A 349 7.46 6.27 0.03
N GLN A 350 7.94 7.52 0.00
CA GLN A 350 9.21 7.90 0.62
C GLN A 350 9.19 7.73 2.14
N ALA A 351 8.07 8.06 2.80
CA ALA A 351 7.91 7.86 4.24
C ALA A 351 8.09 6.37 4.61
N THR A 352 7.43 5.46 3.87
CA THR A 352 7.58 4.01 4.05
C THR A 352 9.03 3.54 3.82
N ALA A 353 9.70 4.04 2.77
CA ALA A 353 11.09 3.69 2.51
C ALA A 353 12.07 4.23 3.57
N HIS A 354 11.79 5.41 4.16
CA HIS A 354 12.55 5.96 5.28
C HIS A 354 12.33 5.16 6.57
N GLN A 355 11.11 4.71 6.84
CA GLN A 355 10.79 3.83 7.96
C GLN A 355 11.63 2.53 7.91
N ALA A 356 11.70 1.90 6.73
CA ALA A 356 12.51 0.69 6.50
C ALA A 356 14.02 0.89 6.71
N LEU A 357 14.49 2.15 6.72
CA LEU A 357 15.88 2.54 6.98
C LEU A 357 16.04 3.21 8.35
N TYR A 358 15.03 3.18 9.22
CA TYR A 358 15.03 3.82 10.54
C TYR A 358 15.33 5.34 10.49
N ASP A 359 14.95 6.01 9.40
CA ASP A 359 15.12 7.45 9.22
C ASP A 359 13.82 8.18 9.55
N PHE A 360 13.40 8.04 10.81
CA PHE A 360 12.08 8.44 11.30
C PHE A 360 11.83 9.96 11.22
N ALA A 361 12.89 10.78 11.26
CA ALA A 361 12.75 12.22 11.08
C ALA A 361 12.36 12.59 9.63
N ALA A 362 12.89 11.86 8.64
CA ALA A 362 12.51 12.03 7.25
C ALA A 362 11.11 11.46 6.97
N GLU A 363 10.75 10.33 7.59
CA GLU A 363 9.39 9.79 7.55
C GLU A 363 8.36 10.82 8.06
N GLU A 364 8.58 11.42 9.23
CA GLU A 364 7.69 12.44 9.80
C GLU A 364 7.57 13.68 8.90
N SER A 365 8.66 14.08 8.25
CA SER A 365 8.66 15.19 7.29
C SER A 365 7.82 14.89 6.04
N ASN A 366 7.95 13.68 5.49
CA ASN A 366 7.21 13.26 4.30
C ASN A 366 5.72 13.06 4.59
N LEU A 367 5.37 12.50 5.77
CA LEU A 367 3.98 12.43 6.21
C LEU A 367 3.36 13.82 6.40
N ALA A 368 4.13 14.79 6.92
CA ALA A 368 3.66 16.18 7.04
C ALA A 368 3.41 16.82 5.67
N GLN A 369 4.26 16.55 4.67
CA GLN A 369 4.03 16.99 3.29
C GLN A 369 2.75 16.36 2.71
N ALA A 370 2.60 15.03 2.80
CA ALA A 370 1.41 14.34 2.32
C ALA A 370 0.13 14.85 3.01
N GLN A 371 0.20 15.20 4.30
CA GLN A 371 -0.90 15.80 5.06
C GLN A 371 -1.28 17.20 4.58
N GLU A 372 -0.34 17.98 4.06
CA GLU A 372 -0.59 19.30 3.46
C GLU A 372 -1.17 19.17 2.05
N GLU A 373 -0.67 18.22 1.25
CA GLU A 373 -1.01 18.03 -0.16
C GLU A 373 -2.29 17.19 -0.38
N ALA A 374 -2.64 16.29 0.53
CA ALA A 374 -3.82 15.42 0.41
C ALA A 374 -4.39 14.99 1.78
N GLY A 375 -4.44 15.90 2.75
CA GLY A 375 -4.79 15.60 4.13
C GLY A 375 -6.18 15.00 4.41
N ARG A 376 -7.10 15.01 3.44
CA ARG A 376 -8.43 14.36 3.56
C ARG A 376 -8.45 12.96 2.96
N SER A 377 -7.47 12.60 2.12
CA SER A 377 -7.34 11.28 1.52
C SER A 377 -7.30 10.18 2.57
N GLY A 378 -8.02 9.08 2.32
CA GLY A 378 -7.99 7.89 3.17
C GLY A 378 -6.57 7.35 3.32
N ARG A 379 -5.79 7.29 2.23
CA ARG A 379 -4.40 6.78 2.25
C ARG A 379 -3.51 7.57 3.20
N VAL A 380 -3.62 8.90 3.19
CA VAL A 380 -2.84 9.78 4.09
C VAL A 380 -3.26 9.59 5.54
N GLN A 381 -4.58 9.47 5.79
CA GLN A 381 -5.11 9.19 7.13
C GLN A 381 -4.62 7.84 7.67
N ASP A 382 -4.61 6.81 6.82
CA ASP A 382 -4.15 5.46 7.17
C ASP A 382 -2.66 5.42 7.45
N ALA A 383 -1.86 6.10 6.62
CA ALA A 383 -0.42 6.25 6.83
C ALA A 383 -0.09 6.99 8.14
N GLN A 384 -0.82 8.08 8.44
CA GLN A 384 -0.67 8.81 9.69
C GLN A 384 -1.09 7.95 10.89
N ALA A 385 -2.18 7.18 10.78
CA ALA A 385 -2.61 6.25 11.82
C ALA A 385 -1.62 5.11 12.03
N ALA A 386 -0.99 4.61 10.96
CA ALA A 386 0.09 3.63 11.02
C ALA A 386 1.32 4.20 11.73
N TRP A 387 1.73 5.42 11.40
CA TRP A 387 2.82 6.10 12.09
C TRP A 387 2.54 6.36 13.57
N ASP A 388 1.31 6.77 13.91
CA ASP A 388 0.91 6.97 15.31
C ASP A 388 0.90 5.67 16.13
N ARG A 389 0.54 4.54 15.52
CA ARG A 389 0.69 3.22 16.14
C ARG A 389 2.16 2.86 16.31
N TYR A 390 2.93 2.94 15.23
CA TYR A 390 4.35 2.60 15.21
C TYR A 390 5.10 3.37 16.30
N ARG A 391 4.99 4.70 16.34
CA ARG A 391 5.67 5.55 17.34
C ARG A 391 5.09 5.41 18.76
N GLY A 392 3.98 4.69 18.93
CA GLY A 392 3.30 4.45 20.19
C GLY A 392 3.98 3.37 21.04
N TRP A 393 3.26 2.88 22.06
CA TRP A 393 3.73 1.77 22.89
C TRP A 393 3.75 0.47 22.09
N GLN A 394 4.83 -0.30 22.22
CA GLN A 394 4.97 -1.61 21.60
C GLN A 394 5.14 -2.68 22.66
N PHE A 395 4.59 -3.86 22.45
CA PHE A 395 4.75 -4.97 23.36
C PHE A 395 4.90 -6.30 22.61
N ASP A 396 5.67 -7.19 23.21
CA ASP A 396 5.90 -8.54 22.75
C ASP A 396 5.77 -9.50 23.93
N LEU A 397 5.09 -10.61 23.70
CA LEU A 397 4.98 -11.72 24.63
C LEU A 397 5.17 -13.02 23.87
N THR A 398 6.15 -13.81 24.27
CA THR A 398 6.34 -15.19 23.82
C THR A 398 6.21 -16.13 25.00
N HIS A 399 5.57 -17.28 24.80
CA HIS A 399 5.46 -18.33 25.79
C HIS A 399 5.56 -19.69 25.12
N ASP A 400 6.54 -20.48 25.54
CA ASP A 400 6.77 -21.83 25.05
C ASP A 400 6.59 -22.83 26.20
N ASN A 401 5.98 -23.98 25.91
CA ASN A 401 5.80 -25.08 26.85
C ASN A 401 6.15 -26.40 26.16
N GLY A 402 7.20 -27.06 26.65
CA GLY A 402 7.73 -28.29 26.09
C GLY A 402 7.48 -29.51 26.96
N TRP A 403 7.23 -30.64 26.30
CA TRP A 403 7.12 -31.96 26.90
C TRP A 403 8.00 -32.94 26.12
N GLY A 404 8.83 -33.68 26.82
CA GLY A 404 9.77 -34.61 26.20
C GLY A 404 9.98 -35.88 27.03
N ASN A 405 10.79 -36.78 26.49
CA ASN A 405 11.23 -37.99 27.17
C ASN A 405 12.73 -37.96 27.52
N ASN A 406 13.38 -36.79 27.46
CA ASN A 406 14.79 -36.59 27.81
C ASN A 406 14.96 -35.87 29.15
N PRO A 407 15.69 -36.46 30.12
CA PRO A 407 16.12 -35.77 31.33
C PRO A 407 17.04 -34.54 31.13
N ASP A 408 17.79 -34.40 30.04
CA ASP A 408 18.82 -33.36 29.88
C ASP A 408 18.25 -31.96 29.63
N TYR A 409 17.07 -31.89 29.00
CA TYR A 409 16.28 -30.66 28.80
C TYR A 409 15.16 -30.53 29.86
N GLY A 410 14.90 -31.60 30.61
CA GLY A 410 13.78 -31.74 31.52
C GLY A 410 12.58 -32.40 30.86
N ASP A 411 11.85 -33.21 31.62
CA ASP A 411 10.64 -33.92 31.14
C ASP A 411 9.53 -32.93 30.75
N ARG A 412 9.58 -31.73 31.36
CA ARG A 412 8.73 -30.57 31.08
C ARG A 412 9.54 -29.30 31.26
N ASP A 413 9.44 -28.39 30.31
CA ASP A 413 10.04 -27.06 30.39
C ASP A 413 9.10 -25.98 29.89
N GLU A 414 9.31 -24.76 30.36
CA GLU A 414 8.57 -23.60 29.88
C GLU A 414 9.50 -22.38 29.83
N GLU A 415 9.23 -21.49 28.89
CA GLU A 415 9.92 -20.21 28.77
C GLU A 415 8.90 -19.12 28.44
N THR A 416 9.04 -17.94 29.04
CA THR A 416 8.20 -16.78 28.80
C THR A 416 9.09 -15.55 28.73
N GLN A 417 8.94 -14.77 27.67
CA GLN A 417 9.61 -13.48 27.53
C GLN A 417 8.55 -12.42 27.25
N ALA A 418 8.64 -11.30 27.97
CA ALA A 418 7.76 -10.17 27.81
C ALA A 418 8.58 -8.88 27.70
N THR A 419 8.32 -8.11 26.65
CA THR A 419 8.95 -6.81 26.40
C THR A 419 7.87 -5.76 26.25
N LEU A 420 8.07 -4.61 26.87
CA LEU A 420 7.26 -3.41 26.68
C LEU A 420 8.20 -2.25 26.34
N ALA A 421 8.04 -1.69 25.14
CA ALA A 421 8.79 -0.54 24.69
C ALA A 421 7.96 0.74 24.81
N SER A 422 8.58 1.81 25.30
CA SER A 422 7.98 3.15 25.33
C SER A 422 7.67 3.64 23.91
N PRO A 423 6.84 4.70 23.76
CA PRO A 423 6.78 5.47 22.53
C PRO A 423 8.17 5.92 22.07
N LEU A 424 8.31 6.16 20.77
CA LEU A 424 9.55 6.64 20.16
C LEU A 424 9.90 8.03 20.71
N ILE A 425 11.11 8.17 21.24
CA ILE A 425 11.64 9.40 21.83
C ILE A 425 12.65 10.00 20.86
N ASP A 426 12.42 11.25 20.49
CA ASP A 426 13.33 12.03 19.63
C ASP A 426 13.68 11.32 18.32
N ASN A 427 12.73 10.57 17.75
CA ASN A 427 12.90 9.81 16.50
C ASN A 427 14.08 8.83 16.49
N HIS A 428 14.57 8.42 17.68
CA HIS A 428 15.78 7.60 17.79
C HIS A 428 15.77 6.57 18.91
N TRP A 429 14.94 6.72 19.94
CA TRP A 429 15.11 5.93 21.17
C TRP A 429 13.82 5.35 21.71
N ARG A 430 13.91 4.17 22.33
CA ARG A 430 12.88 3.63 23.21
C ARG A 430 13.50 3.18 24.52
N VAL A 431 12.72 3.29 25.59
CA VAL A 431 13.01 2.66 26.87
C VAL A 431 12.24 1.36 26.94
N LEU A 432 12.90 0.29 27.38
CA LEU A 432 12.34 -1.05 27.44
C LEU A 432 12.11 -1.46 28.90
N ALA A 433 11.01 -2.16 29.15
CA ALA A 433 10.79 -2.97 30.34
C ALA A 433 10.70 -4.44 29.93
N LEU A 434 11.50 -5.29 30.57
CA LEU A 434 11.65 -6.69 30.17
C LEU A 434 11.40 -7.63 31.34
N ALA A 435 10.77 -8.77 31.07
CA ALA A 435 10.63 -9.87 32.01
C ALA A 435 10.89 -11.21 31.30
N GLN A 436 11.65 -12.07 31.95
CA GLN A 436 12.01 -13.39 31.46
C GLN A 436 11.76 -14.40 32.57
N TYR A 437 11.10 -15.50 32.21
CA TYR A 437 10.84 -16.64 33.07
C TYR A 437 11.17 -17.90 32.31
N ALA A 438 11.89 -18.83 32.91
CA ALA A 438 12.07 -20.17 32.37
C ALA A 438 12.07 -21.20 33.50
N SER A 439 11.50 -22.37 33.28
CA SER A 439 11.47 -23.45 34.27
C SER A 439 11.67 -24.81 33.60
N ALA A 440 12.25 -25.76 34.32
CA ALA A 440 12.37 -27.14 33.86
C ALA A 440 12.28 -28.14 35.01
N SER A 441 11.61 -29.27 34.74
CA SER A 441 11.53 -30.43 35.62
C SER A 441 12.62 -31.43 35.28
N LEU A 442 13.71 -31.43 36.05
CA LEU A 442 14.88 -32.30 35.83
C LEU A 442 14.86 -33.50 36.79
N PRO A 443 15.62 -34.58 36.52
CA PRO A 443 15.80 -35.68 37.46
C PRO A 443 16.35 -35.25 38.83
N GLU A 444 17.16 -34.19 38.85
CA GLU A 444 17.74 -33.63 40.07
C GLU A 444 16.75 -32.76 40.86
N GLY A 445 15.68 -32.30 40.21
CA GLY A 445 14.64 -31.45 40.78
C GLY A 445 14.22 -30.32 39.85
N GLU A 446 13.34 -29.45 40.34
CA GLU A 446 12.86 -28.29 39.59
C GLU A 446 13.90 -27.16 39.60
N VAL A 447 14.17 -26.59 38.42
CA VAL A 447 14.96 -25.38 38.22
C VAL A 447 14.10 -24.28 37.63
N SER A 448 14.36 -23.03 38.02
CA SER A 448 13.76 -21.86 37.41
C SER A 448 14.74 -20.71 37.29
N ARG A 449 14.57 -19.90 36.23
CA ARG A 449 15.27 -18.65 35.98
C ARG A 449 14.22 -17.55 35.89
N GLU A 450 14.38 -16.51 36.68
CA GLU A 450 13.47 -15.36 36.72
C GLU A 450 14.30 -14.09 36.65
N ARG A 451 14.01 -13.24 35.66
CA ARG A 451 14.70 -11.96 35.49
C ARG A 451 13.70 -10.89 35.10
N ALA A 452 13.90 -9.69 35.61
CA ALA A 452 13.13 -8.52 35.19
C ALA A 452 14.05 -7.31 35.21
N GLY A 453 13.94 -6.47 34.17
CA GLY A 453 14.93 -5.45 33.90
C GLY A 453 14.41 -4.30 33.07
N LEU A 454 15.35 -3.42 32.76
CA LEU A 454 15.14 -2.27 31.90
C LEU A 454 16.22 -2.24 30.83
N GLY A 455 15.87 -1.68 29.69
CA GLY A 455 16.80 -1.46 28.59
C GLY A 455 16.53 -0.17 27.85
N VAL A 456 17.39 0.10 26.89
CA VAL A 456 17.23 1.13 25.89
C VAL A 456 17.46 0.51 24.53
N GLU A 457 16.69 0.98 23.56
CA GLU A 457 16.83 0.65 22.16
C GLU A 457 17.04 1.94 21.37
N GLY A 458 17.95 1.90 20.41
CA GLY A 458 18.37 3.02 19.61
C GLY A 458 18.32 2.71 18.12
N TYR A 459 17.95 3.73 17.34
CA TYR A 459 17.75 3.66 15.91
C TYR A 459 18.60 4.73 15.21
N LEU A 460 19.47 4.27 14.32
CA LEU A 460 20.24 5.08 13.37
C LEU A 460 19.94 4.56 11.97
N HIS A 461 20.31 5.32 10.94
CA HIS A 461 20.05 4.93 9.55
C HIS A 461 20.52 3.49 9.27
N ALA A 462 19.56 2.59 9.04
CA ALA A 462 19.70 1.16 8.81
C ALA A 462 20.39 0.34 9.93
N LEU A 463 20.50 0.91 11.14
CA LEU A 463 21.12 0.29 12.31
C LEU A 463 20.21 0.44 13.53
N GLN A 464 19.75 -0.69 14.05
CA GLN A 464 19.09 -0.81 15.35
C GLN A 464 20.09 -1.38 16.36
N PHE A 465 20.05 -0.92 17.60
CA PHE A 465 20.86 -1.49 18.68
C PHE A 465 20.14 -1.39 20.02
N TYR A 466 20.55 -2.22 20.97
CA TYR A 466 19.96 -2.22 22.31
C TYR A 466 21.02 -2.45 23.39
N LEU A 467 20.68 -2.03 24.60
CA LEU A 467 21.42 -2.29 25.82
C LEU A 467 20.42 -2.50 26.95
N GLU A 468 20.53 -3.61 27.66
CA GLU A 468 19.61 -3.99 28.71
C GLU A 468 20.32 -4.57 29.93
N ALA A 469 19.66 -4.45 31.08
CA ALA A 469 20.10 -5.02 32.34
C ALA A 469 18.93 -5.69 33.05
N LEU A 470 19.01 -7.01 33.22
CA LEU A 470 18.01 -7.86 33.84
C LEU A 470 18.60 -8.54 35.09
N PRO A 471 18.45 -7.92 36.27
CA PRO A 471 18.72 -8.58 37.54
C PRO A 471 17.95 -9.90 37.67
N SER A 472 18.63 -10.91 38.21
CA SER A 472 18.03 -12.20 38.52
C SER A 472 17.27 -12.14 39.86
N ALA A 473 16.09 -12.76 39.88
CA ALA A 473 15.30 -13.05 41.07
C ALA A 473 15.31 -14.55 41.44
N ASP A 474 16.01 -15.38 40.65
CA ASP A 474 16.13 -16.82 40.90
C ASP A 474 17.06 -17.16 42.07
N ARG A 475 16.98 -18.41 42.54
CA ARG A 475 17.79 -18.92 43.65
C ARG A 475 19.06 -19.66 43.20
N PHE A 476 19.26 -19.84 41.90
CA PHE A 476 20.24 -20.77 41.35
C PHE A 476 21.52 -20.03 40.95
N VAL A 477 21.45 -19.17 39.94
CA VAL A 477 22.61 -18.49 39.37
C VAL A 477 22.79 -17.10 39.97
N LYS A 478 21.71 -16.39 40.35
CA LYS A 478 21.74 -15.08 41.01
C LYS A 478 22.62 -14.03 40.33
N ARG A 479 22.71 -14.09 39.00
CA ARG A 479 23.55 -13.19 38.20
C ARG A 479 22.66 -12.23 37.43
N THR A 480 22.97 -10.93 37.53
CA THR A 480 22.39 -9.92 36.64
C THR A 480 22.89 -10.18 35.24
N ASP A 481 21.98 -10.24 34.28
CA ASP A 481 22.34 -10.22 32.88
C ASP A 481 22.42 -8.79 32.38
N VAL A 482 23.58 -8.38 31.88
CA VAL A 482 23.74 -7.24 30.99
C VAL A 482 23.85 -7.80 29.58
N ALA A 483 22.95 -7.40 28.70
CA ALA A 483 22.96 -7.78 27.30
C ALA A 483 22.96 -6.55 26.40
N ALA A 484 23.59 -6.68 25.24
CA ALA A 484 23.67 -5.64 24.24
C ALA A 484 23.79 -6.28 22.87
N GLY A 485 23.19 -5.65 21.87
CA GLY A 485 23.27 -6.14 20.51
C GLY A 485 22.94 -5.08 19.48
N PHE A 486 23.13 -5.42 18.22
CA PHE A 486 22.75 -4.58 17.10
C PHE A 486 22.37 -5.40 15.87
N ASN A 487 21.53 -4.79 15.03
CA ASN A 487 21.14 -5.26 13.70
C ASN A 487 21.45 -4.15 12.70
N TRP A 488 22.41 -4.41 11.81
CA TRP A 488 22.84 -3.45 10.79
C TRP A 488 22.55 -3.97 9.39
N ALA A 489 21.63 -3.34 8.67
CA ALA A 489 21.48 -3.54 7.24
C ALA A 489 22.55 -2.74 6.51
N ILE A 490 23.73 -3.34 6.26
CA ILE A 490 24.89 -2.71 5.61
C ILE A 490 24.55 -2.24 4.19
N SER A 491 23.76 -3.05 3.48
CA SER A 491 23.20 -2.74 2.16
C SER A 491 21.85 -3.45 2.00
N ASP A 492 21.20 -3.25 0.87
CA ASP A 492 19.95 -3.94 0.52
C ASP A 492 20.11 -5.47 0.42
N HIS A 493 21.34 -5.97 0.33
CA HIS A 493 21.63 -7.39 0.21
C HIS A 493 22.38 -7.98 1.39
N TRP A 494 22.90 -7.17 2.31
CA TRP A 494 23.77 -7.65 3.39
C TRP A 494 23.34 -7.04 4.71
N SER A 495 23.11 -7.91 5.70
CA SER A 495 22.92 -7.51 7.09
C SER A 495 23.90 -8.23 8.01
N TRP A 496 24.22 -7.56 9.11
CA TRP A 496 25.06 -8.07 10.18
C TRP A 496 24.36 -7.85 11.51
N SER A 497 24.19 -8.94 12.28
CA SER A 497 23.73 -8.88 13.65
C SER A 497 24.79 -9.39 14.62
N THR A 498 24.81 -8.81 15.82
CA THR A 498 25.60 -9.30 16.96
C THR A 498 24.82 -9.13 18.23
N ASP A 499 24.84 -10.15 19.08
CA ASP A 499 24.22 -10.19 20.38
C ASP A 499 25.27 -10.64 21.40
N TRP A 500 25.35 -9.94 22.52
CA TRP A 500 26.21 -10.28 23.63
C TRP A 500 25.38 -10.30 24.90
N SER A 501 25.61 -11.31 25.74
CA SER A 501 24.98 -11.44 27.05
C SER A 501 26.03 -11.86 28.08
N SER A 502 26.01 -11.19 29.23
CA SER A 502 26.89 -11.51 30.34
C SER A 502 26.43 -12.75 31.13
N ALA A 503 25.17 -13.15 30.99
CA ALA A 503 24.57 -14.30 31.67
C ALA A 503 23.53 -14.95 30.75
N SER A 504 23.98 -15.54 29.64
CA SER A 504 23.12 -15.97 28.52
C SER A 504 22.01 -16.94 28.92
N ASN A 505 20.87 -16.78 28.25
CA ASN A 505 19.74 -17.71 28.29
C ASN A 505 20.04 -19.02 27.56
N ASP A 506 21.05 -19.05 26.68
CA ASP A 506 21.53 -20.26 25.96
C ASP A 506 22.22 -21.28 26.87
N VAL A 507 22.58 -20.87 28.09
CA VAL A 507 23.11 -21.79 29.10
C VAL A 507 21.97 -22.70 29.56
N PRO A 508 22.07 -24.04 29.37
CA PRO A 508 20.99 -24.96 29.68
C PRO A 508 20.50 -24.82 31.12
N LEU A 509 19.19 -24.89 31.34
CA LEU A 509 18.59 -24.80 32.68
C LEU A 509 19.16 -25.85 33.64
N ARG A 510 19.50 -27.05 33.14
CA ARG A 510 20.19 -28.07 33.93
C ARG A 510 21.58 -27.63 34.42
N ALA A 511 22.35 -26.89 33.62
CA ALA A 511 23.61 -26.32 34.08
C ALA A 511 23.36 -25.28 35.20
N GLN A 512 22.30 -24.47 35.05
CA GLN A 512 21.92 -23.46 36.04
C GLN A 512 21.50 -24.06 37.38
N TYR A 513 20.85 -25.24 37.37
CA TYR A 513 20.54 -25.99 38.60
C TYR A 513 21.81 -26.20 39.46
N TYR A 514 22.96 -26.44 38.83
CA TYR A 514 24.26 -26.61 39.48
C TYR A 514 25.02 -25.28 39.72
N GLY A 515 24.36 -24.12 39.56
CA GLY A 515 24.96 -22.81 39.75
C GLY A 515 25.91 -22.39 38.62
N ILE A 516 25.83 -23.05 37.46
CA ILE A 516 26.67 -22.74 36.30
C ILE A 516 25.98 -21.66 35.47
N SER A 517 26.70 -20.58 35.19
CA SER A 517 26.28 -19.49 34.31
C SER A 517 27.22 -19.39 33.13
N GLY A 518 26.94 -18.52 32.16
CA GLY A 518 27.83 -18.35 31.02
C GLY A 518 27.61 -17.01 30.34
N ASN A 519 28.69 -16.47 29.76
CA ASN A 519 28.62 -15.29 28.93
C ASN A 519 28.55 -15.76 27.48
N SER A 520 27.69 -15.18 26.65
CA SER A 520 27.59 -15.52 25.23
C SER A 520 27.90 -14.32 24.35
N VAL A 521 28.49 -14.59 23.19
CA VAL A 521 28.48 -13.70 22.05
C VAL A 521 28.04 -14.49 20.82
N SER A 522 27.03 -13.99 20.11
CA SER A 522 26.55 -14.53 18.84
C SER A 522 26.66 -13.45 17.79
N THR A 523 27.05 -13.82 16.58
CA THR A 523 27.07 -12.92 15.44
C THR A 523 26.66 -13.63 14.17
N ALA A 524 25.87 -12.96 13.34
CA ALA A 524 25.43 -13.50 12.08
C ALA A 524 25.59 -12.48 10.95
N VAL A 525 25.98 -12.99 9.78
CA VAL A 525 25.94 -12.25 8.53
C VAL A 525 24.92 -12.92 7.63
N GLN A 526 24.02 -12.14 7.06
CA GLN A 526 23.03 -12.61 6.11
C GLN A 526 23.23 -11.91 4.77
N TRP A 527 23.22 -12.70 3.71
CA TRP A 527 23.04 -12.23 2.35
C TRP A 527 21.62 -12.53 1.89
N ARG A 528 20.87 -11.52 1.44
CA ARG A 528 19.52 -11.67 0.87
C ARG A 528 19.51 -11.10 -0.53
N ALA A 529 19.28 -11.94 -1.53
CA ALA A 529 19.12 -11.45 -2.90
C ALA A 529 17.79 -10.68 -3.02
N SER A 530 16.71 -11.26 -2.50
CA SER A 530 15.36 -10.69 -2.42
C SER A 530 14.47 -11.57 -1.52
N GLU A 531 13.15 -11.42 -1.59
CA GLU A 531 12.15 -12.36 -1.02
C GLU A 531 12.32 -13.82 -1.46
N LEU A 532 13.05 -14.08 -2.55
CA LEU A 532 13.19 -15.41 -3.13
C LEU A 532 14.38 -16.21 -2.60
N THR A 533 15.44 -15.55 -2.15
CA THR A 533 16.70 -16.24 -1.85
C THR A 533 17.45 -15.53 -0.74
N SER A 534 17.87 -16.29 0.27
CA SER A 534 18.78 -15.79 1.30
C SER A 534 19.74 -16.86 1.80
N THR A 535 20.85 -16.40 2.37
CA THR A 535 21.85 -17.23 3.03
C THR A 535 22.28 -16.55 4.32
N ARG A 536 22.36 -17.29 5.41
CA ARG A 536 22.81 -16.78 6.71
C ARG A 536 23.96 -17.64 7.22
N LEU A 537 24.96 -17.01 7.82
CA LEU A 537 26.01 -17.67 8.59
C LEU A 537 26.05 -17.03 9.97
N ALA A 538 25.75 -17.82 10.99
CA ALA A 538 25.85 -17.45 12.39
C ALA A 538 27.03 -18.17 13.06
N LEU A 539 27.71 -17.46 13.95
CA LEU A 539 28.80 -17.95 14.78
C LEU A 539 28.50 -17.57 16.22
N TYR A 540 28.72 -18.47 17.17
CA TYR A 540 28.52 -18.16 18.58
C TYR A 540 29.63 -18.74 19.45
N ARG A 541 29.79 -18.13 20.62
CA ARG A 541 30.78 -18.52 21.62
C ARG A 541 30.23 -18.29 23.03
N ASP A 542 30.13 -19.37 23.79
CA ASP A 542 29.66 -19.37 25.17
C ASP A 542 30.80 -19.74 26.12
N CYS A 543 31.08 -18.85 27.06
CA CYS A 543 32.08 -19.04 28.11
C CYS A 543 31.38 -19.36 29.43
N PHE A 544 31.32 -20.64 29.79
CA PHE A 544 30.67 -21.12 31.01
C PHE A 544 31.55 -20.87 32.24
N SER A 545 30.91 -20.64 33.39
CA SER A 545 31.58 -20.36 34.67
C SER A 545 32.28 -21.57 35.27
N ASP A 546 31.98 -22.76 34.76
CA ASP A 546 32.61 -24.03 35.14
C ASP A 546 33.88 -24.34 34.32
N GLY A 547 34.28 -23.43 33.44
CA GLY A 547 35.47 -23.52 32.60
C GLY A 547 35.21 -24.11 31.21
N ASN A 548 33.99 -24.56 30.89
CA ASN A 548 33.67 -25.00 29.53
C ASN A 548 33.59 -23.80 28.57
N LEU A 549 34.19 -23.95 27.40
CA LEU A 549 34.05 -23.08 26.26
C LEU A 549 33.30 -23.82 25.16
N ARG A 550 32.13 -23.31 24.78
CA ARG A 550 31.37 -23.77 23.63
C ARG A 550 31.55 -22.80 22.48
N GLU A 551 31.91 -23.30 21.31
CA GLU A 551 31.98 -22.52 20.07
C GLU A 551 31.17 -23.26 19.02
N GLY A 552 30.41 -22.54 18.21
CA GLY A 552 29.62 -23.18 17.16
C GLY A 552 29.25 -22.24 16.04
N TRP A 553 28.64 -22.84 15.02
CA TRP A 553 28.24 -22.16 13.81
C TRP A 553 27.01 -22.81 13.21
N LEU A 554 26.21 -22.01 12.51
CA LEU A 554 25.04 -22.42 11.77
C LEU A 554 25.03 -21.69 10.43
N ALA A 555 24.81 -22.41 9.33
CA ALA A 555 24.66 -21.84 8.01
C ALA A 555 23.39 -22.36 7.33
N ASP A 556 22.61 -21.41 6.81
CA ASP A 556 21.30 -21.67 6.23
C ASP A 556 21.26 -21.12 4.82
N PHE A 557 20.69 -21.88 3.90
CA PHE A 557 20.31 -21.41 2.56
C PHE A 557 18.82 -21.64 2.37
N VAL A 558 18.09 -20.60 1.98
CA VAL A 558 16.65 -20.66 1.74
C VAL A 558 16.35 -20.15 0.33
N GLN A 559 15.50 -20.88 -0.37
CA GLN A 559 15.02 -20.58 -1.72
C GLN A 559 13.50 -20.75 -1.80
N ARG A 560 12.80 -19.71 -2.26
CA ARG A 560 11.40 -19.75 -2.69
C ARG A 560 11.29 -20.67 -3.91
N LEU A 561 10.58 -21.77 -3.74
CA LEU A 561 10.32 -22.78 -4.78
C LEU A 561 9.03 -22.48 -5.54
N HIS A 562 8.03 -21.92 -4.86
CA HIS A 562 6.76 -21.54 -5.46
C HIS A 562 6.16 -20.33 -4.75
N THR A 563 5.60 -19.42 -5.54
CA THR A 563 4.80 -18.28 -5.08
C THR A 563 3.48 -18.30 -5.83
N ALA A 564 2.40 -18.23 -5.07
CA ALA A 564 1.04 -18.02 -5.53
C ALA A 564 0.38 -17.00 -4.57
N PRO A 565 -0.74 -16.37 -4.97
CA PRO A 565 -1.31 -15.22 -4.24
C PRO A 565 -1.52 -15.46 -2.74
N ASN A 566 -2.00 -16.65 -2.37
CA ASN A 566 -2.25 -17.01 -0.98
C ASN A 566 -1.27 -18.04 -0.41
N LEU A 567 -0.25 -18.45 -1.17
CA LEU A 567 0.58 -19.60 -0.85
C LEU A 567 2.03 -19.39 -1.25
N THR A 568 2.94 -19.63 -0.31
CA THR A 568 4.36 -19.67 -0.59
C THR A 568 4.97 -20.98 -0.11
N LEU A 569 5.90 -21.50 -0.89
CA LEU A 569 6.67 -22.70 -0.56
C LEU A 569 8.16 -22.38 -0.66
N ASP A 570 8.84 -22.50 0.48
CA ASP A 570 10.29 -22.43 0.60
C ASP A 570 10.89 -23.82 0.73
N GLY A 571 12.09 -23.97 0.19
CA GLY A 571 12.98 -25.09 0.45
C GLY A 571 14.37 -24.59 0.77
N GLY A 572 15.10 -25.35 1.58
CA GLY A 572 16.41 -24.92 2.02
C GLY A 572 17.29 -26.05 2.54
N VAL A 573 18.46 -25.64 3.01
CA VAL A 573 19.45 -26.48 3.67
C VAL A 573 19.92 -25.74 4.91
N GLU A 574 19.99 -26.44 6.02
CA GLU A 574 20.59 -26.00 7.28
C GLU A 574 21.76 -26.92 7.59
N ILE A 575 22.92 -26.35 7.92
CA ILE A 575 24.09 -27.10 8.37
C ILE A 575 24.71 -26.39 9.56
N GLY A 576 25.13 -27.14 10.56
CA GLY A 576 25.72 -26.56 11.75
C GLY A 576 26.68 -27.50 12.45
N GLY A 577 27.33 -26.96 13.47
CA GLY A 577 28.12 -27.77 14.38
C GLY A 577 28.67 -26.95 15.53
N SER A 578 28.99 -27.65 16.61
CA SER A 578 29.55 -27.06 17.81
C SER A 578 30.70 -27.89 18.36
N HIS A 579 31.54 -27.22 19.14
CA HIS A 579 32.68 -27.79 19.84
C HIS A 579 32.63 -27.34 21.30
N ASN A 580 32.81 -28.28 22.24
CA ASN A 580 32.96 -27.99 23.65
C ASN A 580 34.35 -28.40 24.14
N SER A 581 35.01 -27.52 24.89
CA SER A 581 36.37 -27.75 25.39
C SER A 581 36.47 -28.88 26.41
N ASP A 582 35.39 -29.16 27.15
CA ASP A 582 35.32 -30.16 28.21
C ASP A 582 34.01 -30.95 28.11
N ILE A 583 34.03 -32.22 28.48
CA ILE A 583 32.90 -33.16 28.31
C ILE A 583 32.36 -33.70 29.63
N ASP A 584 33.11 -33.60 30.73
CA ASP A 584 32.67 -34.11 32.03
C ASP A 584 31.81 -33.06 32.74
N ARG A 585 30.56 -32.90 32.27
CA ARG A 585 29.64 -31.85 32.67
C ARG A 585 28.29 -32.41 33.08
N PRO A 586 27.57 -31.76 34.03
CA PRO A 586 26.28 -32.24 34.52
C PRO A 586 25.09 -31.86 33.61
N TYR A 587 25.36 -31.50 32.35
CA TYR A 587 24.40 -31.08 31.33
C TYR A 587 24.85 -31.63 29.98
N PHE A 588 23.93 -31.69 29.00
CA PHE A 588 24.27 -32.15 27.65
C PHE A 588 25.36 -31.25 27.04
N ASN A 589 26.53 -31.84 26.80
CA ASN A 589 27.74 -31.11 26.42
C ASN A 589 28.67 -31.94 25.52
N PRO A 590 28.22 -32.29 24.29
CA PRO A 590 28.99 -33.12 23.38
C PRO A 590 30.31 -32.44 23.01
N ARG A 591 31.38 -33.23 22.86
CA ARG A 591 32.71 -32.67 22.51
C ARG A 591 32.69 -31.96 21.17
N ASP A 592 32.12 -32.62 20.18
CA ASP A 592 31.98 -32.16 18.81
C ASP A 592 30.66 -32.72 18.28
N ASP A 593 29.84 -31.86 17.70
CA ASP A 593 28.62 -32.26 17.01
C ASP A 593 28.45 -31.53 15.67
N HIS A 594 27.68 -32.15 14.78
CA HIS A 594 27.32 -31.61 13.48
C HIS A 594 25.88 -31.97 13.13
N SER A 595 25.14 -31.01 12.59
CA SER A 595 23.81 -31.23 12.04
C SER A 595 23.78 -30.85 10.55
N TYR A 596 22.94 -31.54 9.80
CA TYR A 596 22.64 -31.19 8.42
C TYR A 596 21.20 -31.59 8.10
N ALA A 597 20.40 -30.66 7.62
CA ALA A 597 18.99 -30.88 7.32
C ALA A 597 18.58 -30.24 6.00
N LEU A 598 17.67 -30.91 5.30
CA LEU A 598 16.85 -30.29 4.28
C LEU A 598 15.65 -29.66 4.98
N THR A 599 15.38 -28.39 4.67
CA THR A 599 14.28 -27.64 5.27
C THR A 599 13.21 -27.31 4.23
N GLY A 600 11.96 -27.18 4.68
CA GLY A 600 10.85 -26.74 3.86
C GLY A 600 9.84 -25.98 4.70
N SER A 601 9.31 -24.89 4.14
CA SER A 601 8.27 -24.08 4.79
C SER A 601 7.13 -23.81 3.81
N LEU A 602 5.90 -24.07 4.26
CA LEU A 602 4.68 -23.76 3.53
C LEU A 602 3.89 -22.74 4.33
N GLN A 603 3.70 -21.55 3.77
CA GLN A 603 2.86 -20.51 4.36
C GLN A 603 1.63 -20.30 3.48
N ASN A 604 0.45 -20.33 4.10
CA ASN A 604 -0.83 -20.18 3.39
C ASN A 604 -1.75 -19.20 4.12
N LEU A 605 -2.23 -18.19 3.41
CA LEU A 605 -3.22 -17.24 3.88
C LEU A 605 -4.62 -17.86 3.70
N PHE A 606 -5.34 -18.07 4.81
CA PHE A 606 -6.69 -18.65 4.77
C PHE A 606 -7.75 -17.63 4.45
N ASN A 607 -7.63 -16.45 5.03
CA ASN A 607 -8.61 -15.39 4.89
C ASN A 607 -7.92 -14.04 5.15
N GLN A 608 -8.29 -13.05 4.35
CA GLN A 608 -7.95 -11.65 4.53
C GLN A 608 -9.22 -10.83 4.32
N TYR A 609 -9.41 -9.79 5.12
CA TYR A 609 -10.48 -8.80 4.92
C TYR A 609 -10.03 -7.49 5.54
N ALA A 610 -9.82 -6.47 4.72
CA ALA A 610 -9.14 -5.24 5.13
C ALA A 610 -7.88 -5.57 5.95
N ASP A 611 -7.79 -5.04 7.15
CA ASP A 611 -6.67 -5.22 8.09
C ASP A 611 -6.60 -6.58 8.78
N ARG A 612 -7.59 -7.45 8.56
CA ARG A 612 -7.71 -8.73 9.27
C ARG A 612 -7.10 -9.83 8.43
N SER A 613 -6.24 -10.64 9.03
CA SER A 613 -5.65 -11.79 8.34
C SER A 613 -5.54 -13.01 9.24
N TRP A 614 -5.63 -14.18 8.62
CA TRP A 614 -5.40 -15.47 9.26
C TRP A 614 -4.51 -16.34 8.39
N THR A 615 -3.30 -16.56 8.85
CA THR A 615 -2.25 -17.31 8.13
C THR A 615 -1.94 -18.61 8.85
N GLN A 616 -1.75 -19.69 8.10
CA GLN A 616 -1.15 -20.93 8.60
C GLN A 616 0.28 -21.08 8.08
N ARG A 617 1.11 -21.76 8.87
CA ARG A 617 2.48 -22.09 8.51
C ARG A 617 2.79 -23.53 8.91
N ILE A 618 3.45 -24.26 8.01
CA ILE A 618 3.98 -25.60 8.23
C ILE A 618 5.48 -25.56 7.95
N ASP A 619 6.30 -25.95 8.91
CA ASP A 619 7.75 -26.10 8.73
C ASP A 619 8.15 -27.56 8.92
N LEU A 620 9.07 -28.04 8.08
CA LEU A 620 9.63 -29.38 8.15
C LEU A 620 11.14 -29.30 7.98
N ALA A 621 11.89 -30.01 8.82
CA ALA A 621 13.31 -30.28 8.59
C ALA A 621 13.59 -31.77 8.73
N VAL A 622 14.38 -32.33 7.81
CA VAL A 622 14.77 -33.75 7.82
C VAL A 622 16.25 -33.85 7.51
N GLY A 623 16.99 -34.52 8.39
CA GLY A 623 18.44 -34.44 8.40
C GLY A 623 19.14 -35.54 9.20
N GLY A 624 20.43 -35.33 9.42
CA GLY A 624 21.24 -36.14 10.31
C GLY A 624 21.88 -35.29 11.39
N TYR A 625 21.99 -35.85 12.59
CA TYR A 625 22.81 -35.32 13.69
C TYR A 625 23.94 -36.31 13.95
N GLN A 626 25.17 -35.79 13.95
CA GLN A 626 26.37 -36.55 14.21
C GLN A 626 27.01 -36.04 15.49
N GLU A 627 27.29 -36.97 16.40
CA GLU A 627 27.95 -36.68 17.67
C GLU A 627 29.23 -37.53 17.77
N LEU A 628 30.32 -36.91 18.21
CA LEU A 628 31.58 -37.62 18.42
C LEU A 628 31.39 -38.77 19.41
N HIS A 629 31.87 -39.96 19.06
CA HIS A 629 31.73 -41.22 19.81
C HIS A 629 30.36 -41.94 19.75
N TYR A 630 29.31 -41.32 19.19
CA TYR A 630 27.96 -41.93 19.10
C TYR A 630 27.46 -42.17 17.66
N GLY A 631 28.16 -41.65 16.65
CA GLY A 631 27.82 -41.85 15.25
C GLY A 631 26.80 -40.85 14.74
N THR A 632 26.17 -41.15 13.60
CA THR A 632 25.14 -40.30 12.98
C THR A 632 23.77 -40.94 13.16
N GLY A 633 22.79 -40.18 13.64
CA GLY A 633 21.39 -40.60 13.69
C GLY A 633 20.45 -39.62 12.97
N LEU A 634 19.18 -40.02 12.88
CA LEU A 634 18.15 -39.28 12.14
C LEU A 634 17.68 -38.08 12.97
N MET A 635 17.64 -36.91 12.33
CA MET A 635 17.05 -35.69 12.88
C MET A 635 15.81 -35.31 12.07
N VAL A 636 14.69 -35.06 12.75
CA VAL A 636 13.45 -34.58 12.13
C VAL A 636 12.83 -33.51 13.01
N SER A 637 12.36 -32.42 12.42
CA SER A 637 11.47 -31.47 13.06
C SER A 637 10.25 -31.21 12.17
N ALA A 638 9.10 -31.01 12.81
CA ALA A 638 7.86 -30.65 12.16
C ALA A 638 7.10 -29.64 13.03
N ARG A 639 6.67 -28.53 12.44
CA ARG A 639 5.90 -27.49 13.11
C ARG A 639 4.65 -27.18 12.31
N TYR A 640 3.54 -26.98 13.02
CA TYR A 640 2.34 -26.38 12.47
C TYR A 640 1.91 -25.23 13.39
N GLY A 641 1.61 -24.08 12.82
CA GLY A 641 1.12 -22.94 13.58
C GLY A 641 0.26 -22.01 12.75
N GLN A 642 -0.36 -21.06 13.44
CA GLN A 642 -1.19 -20.04 12.83
C GLN A 642 -0.92 -18.68 13.46
N ILE A 643 -1.07 -17.64 12.63
CA ILE A 643 -1.01 -16.24 13.04
C ILE A 643 -2.35 -15.60 12.70
N PHE A 644 -2.96 -14.95 13.69
CA PHE A 644 -4.21 -14.23 13.58
C PHE A 644 -4.00 -12.74 13.88
N GLN A 645 -4.37 -11.89 12.93
CA GLN A 645 -4.35 -10.43 13.03
C GLN A 645 -5.80 -9.93 13.02
N PRO A 646 -6.40 -9.56 14.16
CA PRO A 646 -7.77 -9.03 14.20
C PRO A 646 -7.92 -7.58 13.71
N HIS A 647 -6.83 -6.80 13.74
CA HIS A 647 -6.70 -5.44 13.21
C HIS A 647 -5.21 -5.07 13.12
N LEU A 648 -4.86 -3.95 12.48
CA LEU A 648 -3.48 -3.41 12.43
C LEU A 648 -2.95 -3.14 13.85
N GLY A 649 -1.68 -3.43 14.12
CA GLY A 649 -1.11 -3.21 15.46
C GLY A 649 -1.33 -4.33 16.47
N LEU A 650 -1.95 -5.45 16.11
CA LEU A 650 -2.14 -6.58 17.03
C LEU A 650 -2.08 -7.93 16.32
N ARG A 651 -1.19 -8.82 16.75
CA ARG A 651 -1.03 -10.16 16.20
C ARG A 651 -0.96 -11.21 17.32
N PHE A 652 -1.60 -12.35 17.09
CA PHE A 652 -1.55 -13.52 17.97
C PHE A 652 -1.06 -14.73 17.19
N GLY A 653 -0.08 -15.45 17.72
CA GLY A 653 0.41 -16.69 17.15
C GLY A 653 0.22 -17.86 18.10
N TRP A 654 0.02 -19.04 17.53
CA TRP A 654 0.18 -20.31 18.24
C TRP A 654 0.80 -21.35 17.32
N GLY A 655 1.55 -22.28 17.90
CA GLY A 655 2.19 -23.35 17.16
C GLY A 655 2.42 -24.60 17.98
N VAL A 656 2.44 -25.74 17.31
CA VAL A 656 2.85 -27.02 17.88
C VAL A 656 4.00 -27.55 17.05
N SER A 657 5.13 -27.77 17.71
CA SER A 657 6.36 -28.26 17.11
C SER A 657 6.71 -29.62 17.69
N TRP A 658 7.12 -30.56 16.85
CA TRP A 658 7.63 -31.88 17.23
C TRP A 658 9.06 -32.02 16.71
N HIS A 659 9.97 -32.42 17.59
CA HIS A 659 11.38 -32.62 17.30
C HIS A 659 11.77 -34.05 17.65
N TYR A 660 12.60 -34.66 16.82
CA TYR A 660 13.10 -36.01 16.99
C TYR A 660 14.56 -36.09 16.58
N GLN A 661 15.47 -36.31 17.53
CA GLN A 661 16.90 -36.42 17.23
C GLN A 661 17.64 -37.25 18.29
N PRO A 662 18.83 -37.79 17.98
CA PRO A 662 19.65 -38.49 18.95
C PRO A 662 20.46 -37.54 19.85
N TYR A 663 20.55 -37.89 21.13
CA TYR A 663 21.46 -37.30 22.12
C TYR A 663 22.19 -38.44 22.83
N ASP A 664 23.53 -38.38 22.95
CA ASP A 664 24.35 -39.48 23.49
C ASP A 664 24.02 -40.85 22.82
N GLY A 665 23.70 -40.81 21.53
CA GLY A 665 23.32 -41.97 20.71
C GLY A 665 21.90 -42.53 20.93
N ARG A 666 21.07 -41.91 21.77
CA ARG A 666 19.67 -42.31 22.01
C ARG A 666 18.71 -41.31 21.39
N HIS A 667 17.74 -41.80 20.62
CA HIS A 667 16.73 -40.95 20.00
C HIS A 667 15.69 -40.51 21.02
N GLU A 668 15.36 -39.24 20.94
CA GLU A 668 14.43 -38.58 21.84
C GLU A 668 13.47 -37.73 21.06
N SER A 669 12.31 -37.49 21.65
CA SER A 669 11.25 -36.71 21.04
C SER A 669 10.78 -35.62 21.99
N ARG A 670 10.59 -34.43 21.46
CA ARG A 670 10.07 -33.27 22.20
C ARG A 670 8.91 -32.65 21.44
N VAL A 671 7.82 -32.36 22.13
CA VAL A 671 6.70 -31.57 21.62
C VAL A 671 6.73 -30.22 22.33
N VAL A 672 6.60 -29.12 21.59
CA VAL A 672 6.56 -27.76 22.12
C VAL A 672 5.28 -27.09 21.64
N LEU A 673 4.53 -26.50 22.56
CA LEU A 673 3.46 -25.55 22.27
C LEU A 673 4.04 -24.15 22.43
N ASP A 674 3.96 -23.33 21.39
CA ASP A 674 4.36 -21.92 21.42
C ASP A 674 3.14 -21.01 21.27
N LEU A 675 3.19 -19.87 21.97
CA LEU A 675 2.20 -18.81 21.93
C LEU A 675 2.93 -17.47 21.77
N THR A 676 2.44 -16.63 20.88
CA THR A 676 3.00 -15.28 20.68
C THR A 676 1.90 -14.23 20.68
N MET A 677 2.22 -13.05 21.18
CA MET A 677 1.37 -11.86 21.12
C MET A 677 2.27 -10.66 20.85
N HIS A 678 1.96 -9.91 19.81
CA HIS A 678 2.68 -8.70 19.43
C HIS A 678 1.68 -7.56 19.27
N GLY A 679 2.04 -6.35 19.70
CA GLY A 679 1.28 -5.17 19.33
C GLY A 679 2.06 -3.87 19.35
N GLY A 680 1.55 -2.88 18.60
CA GLY A 680 2.16 -1.56 18.44
C GLY A 680 2.87 -1.31 17.11
N GLU A 681 2.79 -2.24 16.14
CA GLU A 681 3.20 -2.04 14.73
C GLU A 681 2.01 -1.97 13.77
#